data_AF-A0A6A7BQQ9-F1
#
_entry.id   AF-A0A6A7BQQ9-F1
#
_cell.length_a   1.000
_cell.length_b   1.000
_cell.length_c   1.000
_cell.angle_alpha   90.00
_cell.angle_beta   90.00
_cell.angle_gamma   90.00
#
_symmetry.space_group_name_H-M   'P 1'
#
loop_
_entity.id
_entity.type
_entity.pdbx_description
1 polymer ?
#
loop_
_entity_poly.entity_id
_entity_poly.type
_entity_poly.pdbx_seq_one_letter_code
_entity_poly.pdbx_strand_id
1 'polypeptide(L)'
;METLMAEVIAQRPTGPPSTAQNPTTGLQRQPSFSSFPPSRSPSSISLRNEKKHARSPQPPMLREGDDEDSIQSSRESSHQASSVAQPRSQMKLRSQYPADSIENHVEYILVASFDIDRGSIMEHQYPAAISGDETMLAELMLPDQAHVRSQDWTIFFLHKDTSAEEEEREARRERRRRRKRRKEGLEDEDTAAGAEEHDNDDDFDDDLDNESESDEEQDPDGPPLVYVLNLVNTKQDNTVKRGAIVKAMAICTRHSFLHIYKPLLLLALEEYFRAPVIDTLASLYNALNAMDLSLLPKLSHLENFVLGASDAKDMFIEKFELMIRQRKNIDAATDSAETSSDSQSKRKHYSMPRDTHEFESKINYNGIPVPVKVPTALSPETVGDFSLIELIRTFSTPHATQPQPFALHPHLTTSGAFTHPIIVLVNALLTQKRIIFIGHNRPSSEVAEAVLAACALASGGVLRGFVRHAFPYTDLTKVDDLLKVPGFIAGVTNPAFSYKPEWWDLLCDLPTGRMKISNRIESASPTEGSLFFQQQGLPLNGMGAQSNSDSKAGIDMTGDNAFMDTLLQSIRDRHGENAIRAKWRSWVLKFTRIAAAFEETVYGASALYIGAHETDASTYGVSGHGYVWPDEGARLRELAANVHRIEGWRNTRSYYSCVQDLARFWNKRPVRGIDLNHQHDKLRCLKLSHDQSAAIYLALARCVEEAGASSESASASSTDLASMAQSLTLANDAERRPSSQLQYDTVLQLLCVIPESNSGLFYLSLGLFHPRQDVRMAVVKLLERIMDHPAGRIFWAGLGRFAKLAYFRVKREEGAPK
;
A
#
# COMPACT_ATOMS: atom_id res chain seq x y z
N MET A 1 38.63 56.36 3.38
CA MET A 1 39.36 56.15 4.64
C MET A 1 39.21 54.67 4.95
N GLU A 2 40.18 53.85 4.53
CA GLU A 2 41.40 53.56 5.32
C GLU A 2 41.01 52.88 6.65
N THR A 3 41.52 51.74 7.10
CA THR A 3 42.67 50.88 6.75
C THR A 3 42.58 49.72 7.77
N LEU A 4 42.86 48.47 7.35
CA LEU A 4 44.02 47.62 7.74
C LEU A 4 44.03 46.94 9.13
N MET A 5 44.32 45.62 9.06
CA MET A 5 45.39 44.89 9.79
C MET A 5 45.25 44.68 11.31
N ALA A 6 45.82 43.65 11.95
CA ALA A 6 46.52 42.43 11.57
C ALA A 6 46.68 41.55 12.85
N GLU A 7 47.16 40.32 12.62
CA GLU A 7 47.62 39.27 13.54
C GLU A 7 48.53 39.72 14.71
N VAL A 8 48.73 38.83 15.71
CA VAL A 8 50.04 38.23 16.10
C VAL A 8 50.01 37.58 17.52
N ILE A 9 50.16 36.24 17.56
CA ILE A 9 51.16 35.38 18.28
C ILE A 9 51.44 35.46 19.81
N ALA A 10 51.42 34.26 20.44
CA ALA A 10 52.33 33.65 21.47
C ALA A 10 52.19 33.79 23.01
N GLN A 11 52.17 32.59 23.63
CA GLN A 11 53.03 32.04 24.72
C GLN A 11 52.75 32.27 26.23
N ARG A 12 52.71 31.10 26.91
CA ARG A 12 52.93 30.67 28.33
C ARG A 12 53.42 31.66 29.42
N PRO A 13 53.08 31.36 30.70
CA PRO A 13 54.08 30.89 31.71
C PRO A 13 53.53 29.76 32.65
N THR A 14 54.25 28.65 32.96
CA THR A 14 55.17 28.33 34.10
C THR A 14 54.60 28.39 35.55
N GLY A 15 54.67 27.26 36.30
CA GLY A 15 54.33 27.06 37.75
C GLY A 15 55.36 27.67 38.74
N PRO A 16 55.60 27.20 40.01
CA PRO A 16 55.29 25.93 40.76
C PRO A 16 54.83 26.23 42.26
N PRO A 17 55.05 25.44 43.38
CA PRO A 17 55.64 24.09 43.61
C PRO A 17 54.96 23.11 44.65
N SER A 18 55.61 21.94 44.71
CA SER A 18 55.61 20.65 45.46
C SER A 18 55.37 20.49 46.98
N THR A 19 54.97 19.27 47.42
CA THR A 19 55.78 18.24 48.17
C THR A 19 54.94 16.98 48.58
N ALA A 20 55.33 15.75 48.16
CA ALA A 20 55.92 14.62 48.94
C ALA A 20 54.85 13.61 49.50
N GLN A 21 54.90 12.27 49.45
CA GLN A 21 55.98 11.26 49.54
C GLN A 21 55.51 9.84 49.05
N ASN A 22 56.48 9.00 48.68
CA ASN A 22 56.44 7.59 48.21
C ASN A 22 56.68 6.58 49.40
N PRO A 23 56.75 5.21 49.31
CA PRO A 23 57.35 4.41 48.21
C PRO A 23 56.86 2.94 47.90
N THR A 24 57.15 2.52 46.66
CA THR A 24 57.68 1.22 46.11
C THR A 24 57.27 -0.18 46.59
N THR A 25 56.98 -1.09 45.63
CA THR A 25 57.85 -2.22 45.17
C THR A 25 57.28 -2.86 43.89
N GLY A 26 58.13 -3.22 42.93
CA GLY A 26 57.75 -3.96 41.70
C GLY A 26 58.32 -5.37 41.65
N LEU A 27 57.93 -6.16 40.63
CA LEU A 27 58.74 -7.20 39.97
C LEU A 27 58.06 -7.72 38.68
N GLN A 28 58.89 -7.96 37.66
CA GLN A 28 58.58 -8.35 36.28
C GLN A 28 58.39 -9.87 36.10
N ARG A 29 57.62 -10.30 35.07
CA ARG A 29 58.06 -11.25 34.01
C ARG A 29 56.99 -11.39 32.89
N GLN A 30 57.47 -11.40 31.65
CA GLN A 30 56.79 -11.57 30.34
C GLN A 30 56.86 -13.07 29.88
N PRO A 31 56.55 -13.48 28.61
CA PRO A 31 55.24 -13.62 27.95
C PRO A 31 55.10 -14.97 27.19
N SER A 32 53.98 -15.25 26.49
CA SER A 32 53.98 -16.02 25.21
C SER A 32 52.62 -16.06 24.49
N PHE A 33 52.65 -15.65 23.21
CA PHE A 33 51.99 -16.17 21.99
C PHE A 33 50.49 -16.56 22.02
N SER A 34 49.63 -16.21 21.06
CA SER A 34 49.79 -15.68 19.70
C SER A 34 48.45 -15.11 19.19
N SER A 35 48.54 -13.97 18.52
CA SER A 35 47.57 -13.39 17.59
C SER A 35 48.16 -13.54 16.17
N PHE A 36 47.36 -13.61 15.09
CA PHE A 36 47.55 -12.70 13.93
C PHE A 36 46.30 -12.66 13.00
N PRO A 37 46.12 -11.54 12.26
CA PRO A 37 44.89 -11.06 11.61
C PRO A 37 44.96 -11.09 10.05
N PRO A 38 44.05 -10.43 9.30
CA PRO A 38 44.02 -10.46 7.83
C PRO A 38 44.56 -9.16 7.14
N SER A 39 44.92 -9.28 5.84
CA SER A 39 45.11 -8.25 4.77
C SER A 39 46.41 -8.52 3.96
N ARG A 40 46.67 -8.19 2.68
CA ARG A 40 46.01 -7.58 1.49
C ARG A 40 47.00 -7.67 0.28
N SER A 41 46.51 -7.91 -0.96
CA SER A 41 46.85 -7.33 -2.31
C SER A 41 48.32 -7.26 -2.87
N PRO A 42 48.60 -6.82 -4.13
CA PRO A 42 48.11 -7.17 -5.50
C PRO A 42 49.23 -7.33 -6.61
N SER A 43 48.82 -7.54 -7.89
CA SER A 43 49.52 -7.34 -9.21
C SER A 43 50.63 -8.34 -9.64
N SER A 44 50.95 -8.68 -10.90
CA SER A 44 50.52 -8.32 -12.29
C SER A 44 51.28 -9.19 -13.34
N ILE A 45 50.71 -9.35 -14.56
CA ILE A 45 51.38 -9.54 -15.89
C ILE A 45 52.00 -10.93 -16.25
N SER A 46 51.45 -11.66 -17.25
CA SER A 46 51.89 -11.62 -18.68
C SER A 46 51.47 -12.85 -19.54
N LEU A 47 50.85 -12.54 -20.68
CA LEU A 47 51.05 -13.04 -22.06
C LEU A 47 50.82 -14.51 -22.51
N ARG A 48 49.97 -14.59 -23.56
CA ARG A 48 50.15 -15.22 -24.90
C ARG A 48 49.50 -16.58 -25.25
N ASN A 49 48.52 -16.45 -26.15
CA ASN A 49 48.36 -17.06 -27.50
C ASN A 49 47.90 -18.52 -27.75
N GLU A 50 46.89 -18.57 -28.65
CA GLU A 50 46.64 -19.51 -29.77
C GLU A 50 45.90 -20.87 -29.58
N LYS A 51 44.68 -20.91 -30.19
CA LYS A 51 44.13 -21.83 -31.21
C LYS A 51 44.20 -23.38 -31.09
N LYS A 52 43.02 -23.98 -31.41
CA LYS A 52 42.69 -25.24 -32.16
C LYS A 52 42.06 -26.46 -31.42
N HIS A 53 41.07 -26.99 -32.14
CA HIS A 53 40.17 -28.17 -32.07
C HIS A 53 40.57 -29.53 -31.44
N ALA A 54 39.48 -30.32 -31.20
CA ALA A 54 39.30 -31.79 -31.18
C ALA A 54 39.40 -32.48 -29.81
N ARG A 55 38.66 -33.54 -29.42
CA ARG A 55 37.62 -34.43 -30.01
C ARG A 55 36.97 -35.21 -28.83
N SER A 56 35.74 -35.68 -29.03
CA SER A 56 34.89 -36.51 -28.16
C SER A 56 35.39 -37.96 -27.96
N PRO A 57 34.72 -38.81 -27.14
CA PRO A 57 33.64 -39.67 -27.66
C PRO A 57 32.46 -40.02 -26.69
N GLN A 58 31.25 -40.17 -27.25
CA GLN A 58 30.11 -41.02 -26.80
C GLN A 58 30.34 -42.49 -27.31
N PRO A 59 29.49 -43.56 -27.15
CA PRO A 59 28.01 -43.68 -26.98
C PRO A 59 27.60 -44.96 -26.13
N PRO A 60 26.46 -45.72 -26.29
CA PRO A 60 25.22 -45.64 -27.14
C PRO A 60 23.87 -45.80 -26.37
N MET A 61 22.73 -45.19 -26.76
CA MET A 61 21.77 -45.37 -27.89
C MET A 61 20.88 -46.64 -27.87
N LEU A 62 19.55 -46.46 -27.95
CA LEU A 62 18.73 -46.88 -29.11
C LEU A 62 17.27 -46.32 -29.08
N ARG A 63 16.83 -45.90 -30.27
CA ARG A 63 15.52 -45.41 -30.77
C ARG A 63 14.59 -46.60 -31.10
N GLU A 64 13.29 -46.51 -31.41
CA GLU A 64 12.49 -45.83 -32.47
C GLU A 64 11.01 -46.25 -32.19
N GLY A 65 9.91 -45.66 -32.65
CA GLY A 65 9.55 -44.97 -33.89
C GLY A 65 8.03 -44.64 -33.89
N ASP A 66 7.57 -44.10 -35.01
CA ASP A 66 6.32 -43.35 -35.27
C ASP A 66 5.00 -44.17 -35.41
N ASP A 67 3.91 -43.39 -35.48
CA ASP A 67 2.61 -43.60 -36.17
C ASP A 67 1.39 -44.28 -35.50
N GLU A 68 0.24 -43.62 -35.69
CA GLU A 68 -1.13 -44.12 -35.96
C GLU A 68 -2.33 -43.59 -35.13
N ASP A 69 -3.38 -43.35 -35.91
CA ASP A 69 -4.66 -42.70 -35.71
C ASP A 69 -5.73 -43.56 -34.98
N SER A 70 -6.54 -42.89 -34.16
CA SER A 70 -8.03 -42.96 -34.07
C SER A 70 -8.84 -44.26 -33.75
N ILE A 71 -9.95 -43.99 -33.02
CA ILE A 71 -11.28 -44.66 -32.92
C ILE A 71 -11.50 -45.85 -31.93
N GLN A 72 -12.45 -45.62 -31.00
CA GLN A 72 -13.65 -46.42 -30.60
C GLN A 72 -13.84 -46.37 -29.06
N SER A 73 -14.68 -45.50 -28.51
CA SER A 73 -16.17 -45.52 -28.43
C SER A 73 -16.79 -46.58 -27.51
N SER A 74 -17.61 -46.06 -26.59
CA SER A 74 -18.79 -46.66 -25.93
C SER A 74 -18.60 -47.63 -24.75
N ARG A 75 -19.06 -47.17 -23.58
CA ARG A 75 -20.12 -47.85 -22.82
C ARG A 75 -20.87 -46.84 -21.94
N GLU A 76 -22.11 -46.58 -22.33
CA GLU A 76 -23.13 -45.91 -21.54
C GLU A 76 -23.51 -46.74 -20.30
N SER A 77 -23.81 -46.05 -19.20
CA SER A 77 -24.95 -46.43 -18.37
C SER A 77 -25.51 -45.20 -17.66
N SER A 78 -26.75 -44.91 -17.99
CA SER A 78 -27.65 -43.88 -17.48
C SER A 78 -28.17 -44.22 -16.09
N HIS A 79 -28.11 -43.30 -15.12
CA HIS A 79 -29.09 -43.24 -14.02
C HIS A 79 -29.28 -41.82 -13.49
N GLN A 80 -30.43 -41.25 -13.88
CA GLN A 80 -31.43 -40.50 -13.10
C GLN A 80 -31.01 -39.39 -12.12
N ALA A 81 -31.55 -38.21 -12.43
CA ALA A 81 -31.62 -37.01 -11.63
C ALA A 81 -32.23 -37.25 -10.24
N SER A 82 -31.55 -36.72 -9.22
CA SER A 82 -32.18 -36.26 -7.99
C SER A 82 -31.73 -34.82 -7.74
N SER A 83 -32.71 -33.93 -7.70
CA SER A 83 -32.57 -32.52 -7.37
C SER A 83 -32.17 -32.38 -5.91
N VAL A 84 -30.87 -32.35 -5.64
CA VAL A 84 -30.35 -31.94 -4.32
C VAL A 84 -30.27 -30.42 -4.33
N ALA A 85 -31.15 -29.79 -3.55
CA ALA A 85 -31.08 -28.37 -3.25
C ALA A 85 -29.67 -28.03 -2.73
N GLN A 86 -28.94 -27.22 -3.49
CA GLN A 86 -27.61 -26.78 -3.09
C GLN A 86 -27.73 -25.85 -1.86
N PRO A 87 -26.90 -26.03 -0.83
CA PRO A 87 -26.90 -25.14 0.32
C PRO A 87 -26.42 -23.75 -0.12
N ARG A 88 -27.33 -22.79 -0.10
CA ARG A 88 -27.06 -21.36 -0.27
C ARG A 88 -26.32 -20.83 0.97
N SER A 89 -24.99 -20.95 1.05
CA SER A 89 -24.16 -20.08 1.92
C SER A 89 -22.64 -20.21 1.72
N GLN A 90 -22.15 -20.43 0.50
CA GLN A 90 -20.75 -20.10 0.20
C GLN A 90 -20.76 -18.73 -0.47
N MET A 91 -20.14 -17.72 0.17
CA MET A 91 -19.95 -16.40 -0.44
C MET A 91 -19.33 -16.62 -1.82
N LYS A 92 -20.09 -16.36 -2.88
CA LYS A 92 -19.61 -16.53 -4.24
C LYS A 92 -18.47 -15.54 -4.43
N LEU A 93 -17.28 -16.02 -4.81
CA LEU A 93 -16.21 -15.15 -5.30
C LEU A 93 -16.78 -14.29 -6.43
N ARG A 94 -16.61 -12.97 -6.35
CA ARG A 94 -17.14 -12.01 -7.32
C ARG A 94 -16.01 -11.34 -8.09
N SER A 95 -16.35 -10.86 -9.29
CA SER A 95 -15.47 -9.99 -10.06
C SER A 95 -15.32 -8.63 -9.38
N GLN A 96 -14.12 -8.05 -9.45
CA GLN A 96 -13.89 -6.65 -9.11
C GLN A 96 -14.57 -5.71 -10.10
N TYR A 97 -14.63 -6.10 -11.38
CA TYR A 97 -15.26 -5.34 -12.46
C TYR A 97 -16.19 -6.28 -13.25
N PRO A 98 -17.44 -6.47 -12.79
CA PRO A 98 -18.42 -7.29 -13.49
C PRO A 98 -18.64 -6.79 -14.93
N ALA A 99 -18.87 -7.72 -15.87
CA ALA A 99 -19.13 -7.37 -17.27
C ALA A 99 -20.42 -6.53 -17.43
N ASP A 100 -21.40 -6.76 -16.56
CA ASP A 100 -22.71 -6.10 -16.57
C ASP A 100 -22.73 -4.86 -15.65
N SER A 101 -21.56 -4.31 -15.32
CA SER A 101 -21.44 -3.09 -14.52
C SER A 101 -22.02 -1.89 -15.28
N ILE A 102 -22.85 -1.11 -14.60
CA ILE A 102 -23.37 0.18 -15.12
C ILE A 102 -22.24 1.22 -15.23
N GLU A 103 -21.18 1.08 -14.41
CA GLU A 103 -20.06 2.00 -14.40
C GLU A 103 -19.07 1.71 -15.54
N ASN A 104 -18.88 2.71 -16.40
CA ASN A 104 -17.89 2.70 -17.47
C ASN A 104 -16.45 2.79 -16.91
N HIS A 105 -15.50 2.20 -17.63
CA HIS A 105 -14.08 2.31 -17.29
C HIS A 105 -13.51 3.71 -17.53
N VAL A 106 -13.99 4.38 -18.58
CA VAL A 106 -13.59 5.72 -18.99
C VAL A 106 -14.83 6.60 -19.11
N GLU A 107 -14.80 7.75 -18.45
CA GLU A 107 -15.92 8.69 -18.43
C GLU A 107 -15.87 9.69 -19.58
N TYR A 108 -14.68 10.26 -19.83
CA TYR A 108 -14.48 11.31 -20.83
C TYR A 108 -13.16 11.15 -21.59
N ILE A 109 -13.18 11.57 -22.85
CA ILE A 109 -11.99 11.80 -23.66
C ILE A 109 -12.00 13.26 -24.09
N LEU A 110 -10.91 13.95 -23.81
CA LEU A 110 -10.76 15.38 -24.06
C LEU A 110 -9.63 15.61 -25.06
N VAL A 111 -9.79 16.60 -25.92
CA VAL A 111 -8.73 17.06 -26.82
C VAL A 111 -8.57 18.56 -26.72
N ALA A 112 -7.35 19.01 -26.45
CA ALA A 112 -6.99 20.42 -26.41
C ALA A 112 -5.95 20.73 -27.49
N SER A 113 -5.95 21.96 -27.98
CA SER A 113 -4.92 22.46 -28.89
C SER A 113 -4.52 23.88 -28.54
N PHE A 114 -3.35 24.27 -29.05
CA PHE A 114 -2.83 25.62 -28.86
C PHE A 114 -3.15 26.48 -30.09
N ASP A 115 -3.96 27.52 -29.88
CA ASP A 115 -4.23 28.59 -30.84
C ASP A 115 -3.33 29.80 -30.56
N ILE A 116 -2.84 30.46 -31.61
CA ILE A 116 -1.89 31.57 -31.49
C ILE A 116 -2.56 32.83 -30.92
N ASP A 117 -3.82 33.05 -31.28
CA ASP A 117 -4.57 34.26 -30.93
C ASP A 117 -5.37 34.05 -29.64
N ARG A 118 -5.85 32.82 -29.40
CA ARG A 118 -6.71 32.49 -28.25
C ARG A 118 -5.99 31.75 -27.11
N GLY A 119 -4.78 31.24 -27.32
CA GLY A 119 -4.08 30.41 -26.36
C GLY A 119 -4.58 28.96 -26.35
N SER A 120 -4.53 28.32 -25.18
CA SER A 120 -5.00 26.94 -25.00
C SER A 120 -6.53 26.85 -25.12
N ILE A 121 -7.01 26.01 -26.02
CA ILE A 121 -8.45 25.81 -26.28
C ILE A 121 -8.81 24.32 -26.22
N MET A 122 -10.03 24.03 -25.77
CA MET A 122 -10.62 22.70 -25.89
C MET A 122 -11.19 22.51 -27.31
N GLU A 123 -10.68 21.56 -28.09
CA GLU A 123 -11.16 21.28 -29.45
C GLU A 123 -12.39 20.37 -29.44
N HIS A 124 -12.27 19.19 -28.84
CA HIS A 124 -13.31 18.16 -28.86
C HIS A 124 -13.41 17.46 -27.52
N GLN A 125 -14.63 17.05 -27.18
CA GLN A 125 -14.98 16.33 -25.95
C GLN A 125 -15.94 15.20 -26.32
N TYR A 126 -15.80 14.04 -25.69
CA TYR A 126 -16.67 12.88 -25.89
C TYR A 126 -16.81 12.10 -24.57
N PRO A 127 -18.00 11.56 -24.23
CA PRO A 127 -19.27 11.57 -24.99
C PRO A 127 -20.10 12.85 -24.83
N ALA A 128 -19.86 13.61 -23.76
CA ALA A 128 -20.52 14.88 -23.46
C ALA A 128 -19.47 15.92 -23.03
N ALA A 129 -19.87 17.20 -23.04
CA ALA A 129 -19.03 18.26 -22.50
C ALA A 129 -18.87 18.08 -20.98
N ILE A 130 -17.65 18.25 -20.50
CA ILE A 130 -17.35 18.18 -19.07
C ILE A 130 -17.83 19.44 -18.36
N SER A 131 -18.37 19.29 -17.15
CA SER A 131 -18.71 20.43 -16.30
C SER A 131 -17.44 21.09 -15.77
N GLY A 132 -17.32 22.41 -15.90
CA GLY A 132 -16.21 23.19 -15.34
C GLY A 132 -15.70 24.27 -16.30
N ASP A 133 -14.56 24.86 -15.95
CA ASP A 133 -13.87 25.83 -16.80
C ASP A 133 -13.03 25.11 -17.87
N GLU A 134 -13.53 25.11 -19.11
CA GLU A 134 -12.88 24.51 -20.28
C GLU A 134 -11.50 25.13 -20.57
N THR A 135 -11.33 26.44 -20.32
CA THR A 135 -10.05 27.11 -20.56
C THR A 135 -9.00 26.63 -19.58
N MET A 136 -9.36 26.53 -18.30
CA MET A 136 -8.49 26.01 -17.25
C MET A 136 -8.09 24.54 -17.50
N LEU A 137 -9.00 23.71 -18.02
CA LEU A 137 -8.69 22.33 -18.40
C LEU A 137 -7.73 22.26 -19.58
N ALA A 138 -7.93 23.09 -20.60
CA ALA A 138 -7.05 23.14 -21.76
C ALA A 138 -5.62 23.60 -21.38
N GLU A 139 -5.48 24.53 -20.43
CA GLU A 139 -4.18 24.96 -19.90
C GLU A 139 -3.44 23.83 -19.16
N LEU A 140 -4.13 23.08 -18.30
CA LEU A 140 -3.53 21.90 -17.65
C LEU A 140 -3.15 20.79 -18.65
N MET A 141 -3.91 20.64 -19.73
CA MET A 141 -3.61 19.69 -20.80
C MET A 141 -2.40 20.10 -21.64
N LEU A 142 -1.99 21.36 -21.62
CA LEU A 142 -0.89 21.90 -22.44
C LEU A 142 0.16 22.54 -21.52
N PRO A 143 0.99 21.72 -20.85
CA PRO A 143 1.90 22.20 -19.81
C PRO A 143 2.93 23.20 -20.35
N ASP A 144 3.40 24.06 -19.45
CA ASP A 144 4.50 24.99 -19.73
C ASP A 144 5.69 24.26 -20.38
N GLN A 145 6.23 24.84 -21.46
CA GLN A 145 7.33 24.29 -22.26
C GLN A 145 7.01 23.02 -23.08
N ALA A 146 5.74 22.60 -23.24
CA ALA A 146 5.38 21.45 -24.08
C ALA A 146 5.89 21.58 -25.53
N HIS A 147 5.96 22.79 -26.07
CA HIS A 147 6.44 23.08 -27.42
C HIS A 147 7.94 22.80 -27.65
N VAL A 148 8.73 22.67 -26.58
CA VAL A 148 10.18 22.37 -26.66
C VAL A 148 10.41 20.87 -26.82
N ARG A 149 9.40 20.04 -26.55
CA ARG A 149 9.47 18.58 -26.61
C ARG A 149 8.57 18.05 -27.72
N SER A 150 8.95 16.92 -28.29
CA SER A 150 8.09 16.20 -29.24
C SER A 150 6.86 15.63 -28.53
N GLN A 151 7.04 15.10 -27.32
CA GLN A 151 5.99 14.51 -26.50
C GLN A 151 6.22 14.80 -25.02
N ASP A 152 5.13 14.97 -24.26
CA ASP A 152 5.16 15.05 -22.81
C ASP A 152 3.87 14.44 -22.22
N TRP A 153 3.96 13.90 -21.01
CA TRP A 153 2.84 13.29 -20.30
C TRP A 153 2.52 14.09 -19.04
N THR A 154 1.24 14.25 -18.75
CA THR A 154 0.78 14.89 -17.51
C THR A 154 -0.32 14.06 -16.88
N ILE A 155 -0.40 14.15 -15.55
CA ILE A 155 -1.49 13.59 -14.76
C ILE A 155 -2.04 14.72 -13.92
N PHE A 156 -3.35 14.88 -13.92
CA PHE A 156 -4.04 15.80 -13.02
C PHE A 156 -5.38 15.20 -12.60
N PHE A 157 -5.94 15.69 -11.51
CA PHE A 157 -7.15 15.16 -10.91
C PHE A 157 -8.30 16.14 -11.08
N LEU A 158 -9.49 15.61 -11.31
CA LEU A 158 -10.72 16.38 -11.34
C LEU A 158 -11.56 16.01 -10.12
N HIS A 159 -11.93 17.03 -9.36
CA HIS A 159 -12.91 16.94 -8.29
C HIS A 159 -14.28 17.13 -8.94
N LYS A 160 -15.05 16.04 -9.11
CA LYS A 160 -16.41 16.13 -9.60
C LYS A 160 -17.28 16.69 -8.48
N ASP A 161 -17.98 17.80 -8.71
CA ASP A 161 -19.03 18.28 -7.81
C ASP A 161 -20.20 17.29 -7.87
N THR A 162 -20.22 16.26 -7.02
CA THR A 162 -21.24 15.20 -7.05
C THR A 162 -22.53 15.54 -6.32
N SER A 163 -22.77 16.81 -5.97
CA SER A 163 -23.98 17.20 -5.20
C SER A 163 -25.27 16.63 -5.80
N ALA A 164 -25.45 16.69 -7.13
CA ALA A 164 -26.64 16.17 -7.81
C ALA A 164 -26.70 14.62 -7.87
N GLU A 165 -25.58 13.94 -8.12
CA GLU A 165 -25.53 12.47 -8.17
C GLU A 165 -25.68 11.85 -6.78
N GLU A 166 -25.20 12.53 -5.75
CA GLU A 166 -25.30 12.14 -4.35
C GLU A 166 -26.74 12.28 -3.83
N GLU A 167 -27.41 13.39 -4.17
CA GLU A 167 -28.85 13.57 -3.89
C GLU A 167 -29.71 12.49 -4.55
N GLU A 168 -29.43 12.10 -5.80
CA GLU A 168 -30.17 11.05 -6.51
C GLU A 168 -29.93 9.65 -5.90
N ARG A 169 -28.68 9.34 -5.54
CA ARG A 169 -28.31 8.06 -4.91
C ARG A 169 -28.89 7.96 -3.49
N GLU A 170 -28.92 9.05 -2.74
CA GLU A 170 -29.56 9.11 -1.42
C GLU A 170 -31.08 8.94 -1.53
N ALA A 171 -31.73 9.58 -2.50
CA ALA A 171 -33.16 9.39 -2.78
C ALA A 171 -33.49 7.94 -3.15
N ARG A 172 -32.65 7.26 -3.94
CA ARG A 172 -32.82 5.83 -4.27
C ARG A 172 -32.70 4.94 -3.03
N ARG A 173 -31.73 5.22 -2.14
CA ARG A 173 -31.55 4.52 -0.86
C ARG A 173 -32.73 4.76 0.10
N GLU A 174 -33.27 5.97 0.14
CA GLU A 174 -34.44 6.30 0.95
C GLU A 174 -35.69 5.56 0.44
N ARG A 175 -35.90 5.48 -0.88
CA ARG A 175 -36.96 4.64 -1.49
C ARG A 175 -36.81 3.18 -1.10
N ARG A 176 -35.59 2.63 -1.10
CA ARG A 176 -35.31 1.24 -0.66
C ARG A 176 -35.56 1.03 0.85
N ARG A 177 -35.12 1.96 1.70
CA ARG A 177 -35.39 1.93 3.16
C ARG A 177 -36.89 1.97 3.45
N ARG A 178 -37.64 2.78 2.70
CA ARG A 178 -39.11 2.85 2.80
C ARG A 178 -39.77 1.53 2.38
N ARG A 179 -39.35 0.93 1.26
CA ARG A 179 -39.81 -0.42 0.83
C ARG A 179 -39.51 -1.49 1.89
N LYS A 180 -38.32 -1.47 2.49
CA LYS A 180 -37.94 -2.43 3.55
C LYS A 180 -38.77 -2.27 4.82
N ARG A 181 -38.98 -1.04 5.30
CA ARG A 181 -39.86 -0.76 6.45
C ARG A 181 -41.30 -1.20 6.23
N ARG A 182 -41.82 -1.00 5.02
CA ARG A 182 -43.15 -1.47 4.61
C ARG A 182 -43.23 -3.01 4.59
N LYS A 183 -42.18 -3.68 4.10
CA LYS A 183 -42.08 -5.15 4.09
C LYS A 183 -41.94 -5.76 5.49
N GLU A 184 -41.30 -5.05 6.41
CA GLU A 184 -41.10 -5.46 7.81
C GLU A 184 -42.29 -5.12 8.73
N GLY A 185 -43.35 -4.50 8.22
CA GLY A 185 -44.57 -4.18 8.99
C GLY A 185 -44.36 -3.13 10.07
N LEU A 186 -43.34 -2.28 9.92
CA LEU A 186 -42.94 -1.24 10.89
C LEU A 186 -43.51 0.15 10.53
N GLU A 187 -44.57 0.22 9.72
CA GLU A 187 -45.28 1.47 9.45
C GLU A 187 -46.34 1.70 10.54
N ASP A 188 -46.24 2.82 11.26
CA ASP A 188 -47.32 3.29 12.11
C ASP A 188 -48.50 3.69 11.21
N GLU A 189 -49.65 3.03 11.40
CA GLU A 189 -50.94 3.46 10.84
C GLU A 189 -51.36 4.78 11.50
N ASP A 190 -50.79 5.90 11.08
CA ASP A 190 -51.37 7.21 11.33
C ASP A 190 -50.85 8.22 10.31
N THR A 191 -51.48 8.22 9.12
CA THR A 191 -51.95 9.41 8.39
C THR A 191 -52.56 8.99 7.06
N ALA A 192 -53.88 8.75 7.09
CA ALA A 192 -54.68 8.69 5.88
C ALA A 192 -54.82 10.10 5.26
N ALA A 193 -54.19 10.33 4.09
CA ALA A 193 -54.65 11.33 3.12
C ALA A 193 -54.09 11.04 1.71
N GLY A 194 -54.86 10.22 0.97
CA GLY A 194 -55.05 10.22 -0.49
C GLY A 194 -53.88 10.56 -1.44
N ALA A 195 -53.34 9.52 -2.06
CA ALA A 195 -53.10 9.44 -3.50
C ALA A 195 -52.86 7.97 -3.87
N GLU A 196 -53.84 7.32 -4.50
CA GLU A 196 -53.62 6.02 -5.14
C GLU A 196 -52.84 6.25 -6.44
N GLU A 197 -51.52 6.08 -6.39
CA GLU A 197 -50.73 5.81 -7.60
C GLU A 197 -50.67 4.30 -7.81
N HIS A 198 -51.33 3.89 -8.89
CA HIS A 198 -51.47 2.52 -9.32
C HIS A 198 -50.22 2.13 -10.14
N ASP A 199 -49.08 1.89 -9.48
CA ASP A 199 -47.91 1.31 -10.14
C ASP A 199 -48.08 -0.20 -10.26
N ASN A 200 -48.55 -0.64 -11.44
CA ASN A 200 -48.28 -1.97 -11.97
C ASN A 200 -46.87 -1.93 -12.58
N ASP A 201 -45.86 -2.35 -11.82
CA ASP A 201 -44.57 -2.76 -12.39
C ASP A 201 -44.25 -4.17 -11.90
N ASP A 202 -43.93 -5.03 -12.86
CA ASP A 202 -43.71 -6.47 -12.74
C ASP A 202 -42.67 -6.83 -11.66
N ASP A 203 -43.14 -7.48 -10.59
CA ASP A 203 -42.38 -7.81 -9.37
C ASP A 203 -41.62 -9.15 -9.50
N PHE A 204 -40.82 -9.30 -10.56
CA PHE A 204 -39.97 -10.48 -10.79
C PHE A 204 -38.59 -10.09 -11.33
N ASP A 205 -37.73 -9.42 -10.52
CA ASP A 205 -36.26 -9.63 -10.61
C ASP A 205 -35.37 -8.95 -9.54
N ASP A 206 -35.89 -8.28 -8.50
CA ASP A 206 -35.03 -7.45 -7.60
C ASP A 206 -34.39 -8.22 -6.40
N ASP A 207 -34.57 -9.55 -6.29
CA ASP A 207 -34.01 -10.34 -5.17
C ASP A 207 -32.52 -10.75 -5.36
N LEU A 208 -31.92 -10.47 -6.53
CA LEU A 208 -30.50 -10.74 -6.80
C LEU A 208 -29.55 -9.56 -6.50
N ASP A 209 -30.09 -8.34 -6.35
CA ASP A 209 -29.31 -7.13 -6.05
C ASP A 209 -29.13 -6.87 -4.54
N ASN A 210 -29.73 -7.70 -3.69
CA ASN A 210 -29.79 -7.49 -2.24
C ASN A 210 -28.44 -7.70 -1.49
N GLU A 211 -27.40 -8.17 -2.19
CA GLU A 211 -26.07 -8.41 -1.60
C GLU A 211 -24.96 -7.52 -2.19
N SER A 212 -25.25 -6.53 -3.04
CA SER A 212 -24.24 -5.63 -3.62
C SER A 212 -24.05 -4.34 -2.82
N GLU A 213 -25.09 -3.87 -2.12
CA GLU A 213 -25.06 -2.56 -1.44
C GLU A 213 -24.58 -2.58 0.02
N SER A 214 -24.45 -3.74 0.66
CA SER A 214 -24.04 -3.81 2.07
C SER A 214 -22.56 -3.51 2.32
N ASP A 215 -21.74 -3.43 1.27
CA ASP A 215 -20.28 -3.18 1.37
C ASP A 215 -19.85 -1.77 0.93
N GLU A 216 -20.74 -0.94 0.40
CA GLU A 216 -20.45 0.44 -0.01
C GLU A 216 -20.89 1.45 1.06
N GLU A 217 -20.32 1.33 2.26
CA GLU A 217 -20.32 2.46 3.20
C GLU A 217 -19.68 3.67 2.51
N GLN A 218 -20.41 4.78 2.46
CA GLN A 218 -20.00 6.04 1.82
C GLN A 218 -18.59 6.41 2.30
N ASP A 219 -17.66 6.57 1.36
CA ASP A 219 -16.31 6.99 1.69
C ASP A 219 -16.38 8.40 2.28
N PRO A 220 -16.02 8.62 3.57
CA PRO A 220 -16.24 9.88 4.24
C PRO A 220 -15.35 10.98 3.67
N ASP A 221 -14.35 10.62 2.87
CA ASP A 221 -13.46 11.56 2.22
C ASP A 221 -14.12 12.22 0.96
N GLY A 222 -15.32 11.79 0.55
CA GLY A 222 -16.11 12.37 -0.55
C GLY A 222 -16.19 11.47 -1.80
N PRO A 223 -16.75 11.97 -2.93
CA PRO A 223 -16.86 11.19 -4.16
C PRO A 223 -15.49 10.71 -4.68
N PRO A 224 -15.46 9.63 -5.48
CA PRO A 224 -14.23 9.14 -6.09
C PRO A 224 -13.63 10.19 -7.02
N LEU A 225 -12.31 10.36 -6.95
CA LEU A 225 -11.57 11.25 -7.84
C LEU A 225 -11.60 10.72 -9.28
N VAL A 226 -11.72 11.63 -10.25
CA VAL A 226 -11.50 11.30 -11.66
C VAL A 226 -10.05 11.62 -12.00
N TYR A 227 -9.31 10.59 -12.39
CA TYR A 227 -7.92 10.70 -12.80
C TYR A 227 -7.83 11.01 -14.29
N VAL A 228 -7.01 12.00 -14.66
CA VAL A 228 -6.80 12.38 -16.05
C VAL A 228 -5.39 12.02 -16.47
N LEU A 229 -5.26 11.10 -17.43
CA LEU A 229 -4.01 10.83 -18.14
C LEU A 229 -3.99 11.65 -19.42
N ASN A 230 -3.03 12.56 -19.55
CA ASN A 230 -2.91 13.43 -20.71
C ASN A 230 -1.58 13.22 -21.45
N LEU A 231 -1.65 13.17 -22.78
CA LEU A 231 -0.52 13.10 -23.69
C LEU A 231 -0.53 14.34 -24.59
N VAL A 232 0.57 15.08 -24.57
CA VAL A 232 0.82 16.19 -25.50
C VAL A 232 1.79 15.73 -26.57
N ASN A 233 1.50 16.09 -27.82
CA ASN A 233 2.37 15.84 -28.96
C ASN A 233 2.53 17.11 -29.80
N THR A 234 3.77 17.44 -30.11
CA THR A 234 4.16 18.59 -30.92
C THR A 234 4.75 18.08 -32.24
N LYS A 235 4.06 18.36 -33.35
CA LYS A 235 4.57 18.07 -34.70
C LYS A 235 5.02 19.36 -35.36
N GLN A 236 6.25 19.39 -35.88
CA GLN A 236 6.72 20.52 -36.67
C GLN A 236 5.99 20.54 -38.03
N ASP A 237 5.43 21.69 -38.37
CA ASP A 237 4.72 21.91 -39.62
C ASP A 237 4.98 23.34 -40.09
N ASN A 238 5.79 23.46 -41.15
CA ASN A 238 6.18 24.74 -41.74
C ASN A 238 5.03 25.43 -42.49
N THR A 239 3.89 24.76 -42.70
CA THR A 239 2.71 25.36 -43.33
C THR A 239 1.92 26.24 -42.36
N VAL A 240 2.14 26.08 -41.05
CA VAL A 240 1.43 26.82 -39.99
C VAL A 240 2.29 27.99 -39.50
N LYS A 241 1.65 29.10 -39.13
CA LYS A 241 2.30 30.37 -38.72
C LYS A 241 3.40 30.21 -37.65
N ARG A 242 3.30 29.21 -36.76
CA ARG A 242 4.26 28.95 -35.66
C ARG A 242 5.31 27.87 -35.99
N GLY A 243 5.26 27.27 -37.19
CA GLY A 243 6.16 26.18 -37.58
C GLY A 243 5.91 24.85 -36.85
N ALA A 244 4.87 24.76 -36.01
CA ALA A 244 4.50 23.55 -35.28
C ALA A 244 3.01 23.56 -34.89
N ILE A 245 2.43 22.37 -34.82
CA ILE A 245 1.08 22.08 -34.34
C ILE A 245 1.22 21.32 -33.01
N VAL A 246 0.61 21.84 -31.96
CA VAL A 246 0.58 21.23 -30.63
C VAL A 246 -0.84 20.80 -30.32
N LYS A 247 -1.02 19.51 -30.06
CA LYS A 247 -2.31 18.93 -29.63
C LYS A 247 -2.10 18.01 -28.45
N ALA A 248 -3.08 17.98 -27.57
CA ALA A 248 -3.13 17.12 -26.40
C ALA A 248 -4.41 16.30 -26.42
N MET A 249 -4.33 15.04 -26.01
CA MET A 249 -5.48 14.16 -25.82
C MET A 249 -5.40 13.54 -24.43
N ALA A 250 -6.53 13.52 -23.72
CA ALA A 250 -6.61 13.04 -22.35
C ALA A 250 -7.73 12.02 -22.16
N ILE A 251 -7.47 11.03 -21.30
CA ILE A 251 -8.44 10.02 -20.84
C ILE A 251 -8.78 10.31 -19.38
N CYS A 252 -10.07 10.45 -19.09
CA CYS A 252 -10.60 10.64 -17.74
C CYS A 252 -11.20 9.33 -17.24
N THR A 253 -10.67 8.78 -16.15
CA THR A 253 -11.03 7.46 -15.61
C THR A 253 -11.10 7.47 -14.08
N ARG A 254 -11.92 6.59 -13.50
CA ARG A 254 -11.91 6.31 -12.05
C ARG A 254 -10.84 5.30 -11.64
N HIS A 255 -10.18 4.66 -12.61
CA HIS A 255 -9.18 3.64 -12.34
C HIS A 255 -7.85 4.27 -11.92
N SER A 256 -7.36 3.90 -10.74
CA SER A 256 -6.05 4.36 -10.28
C SER A 256 -4.90 3.82 -11.13
N PHE A 257 -5.09 2.73 -11.87
CA PHE A 257 -4.12 2.14 -12.81
C PHE A 257 -4.16 2.76 -14.22
N LEU A 258 -4.48 4.06 -14.34
CA LEU A 258 -4.58 4.81 -15.61
C LEU A 258 -3.41 4.64 -16.60
N HIS A 259 -2.21 4.26 -16.12
CA HIS A 259 -1.01 4.07 -16.94
C HIS A 259 -1.18 2.99 -18.02
N ILE A 260 -2.13 2.05 -17.86
CA ILE A 260 -2.43 1.02 -18.87
C ILE A 260 -2.89 1.61 -20.22
N TYR A 261 -3.40 2.85 -20.20
CA TYR A 261 -3.95 3.49 -21.39
C TYR A 261 -2.92 4.24 -22.24
N LYS A 262 -1.66 4.37 -21.77
CA LYS A 262 -0.59 5.08 -22.50
C LYS A 262 -0.44 4.60 -23.96
N PRO A 263 -0.40 3.28 -24.27
CA PRO A 263 -0.26 2.82 -25.66
C PRO A 263 -1.43 3.21 -26.56
N LEU A 264 -2.65 3.17 -26.03
CA LEU A 264 -3.87 3.52 -26.78
C LEU A 264 -3.95 5.02 -27.07
N LEU A 265 -3.56 5.85 -26.09
CA LEU A 265 -3.53 7.30 -26.24
C LEU A 265 -2.54 7.74 -27.32
N LEU A 266 -1.38 7.08 -27.42
CA LEU A 266 -0.40 7.32 -28.48
C LEU A 266 -0.98 7.02 -29.88
N LEU A 267 -1.64 5.86 -30.04
CA LEU A 267 -2.24 5.45 -31.30
C LEU A 267 -3.38 6.38 -31.73
N ALA A 268 -4.29 6.68 -30.81
CA ALA A 268 -5.46 7.52 -31.07
C ALA A 268 -5.08 8.98 -31.38
N LEU A 269 -4.10 9.54 -30.65
CA LEU A 269 -3.63 10.90 -30.94
C LEU A 269 -2.94 10.97 -32.31
N GLU A 270 -2.15 9.96 -32.69
CA GLU A 270 -1.54 9.91 -34.03
C GLU A 270 -2.61 9.87 -35.14
N GLU A 271 -3.65 9.08 -34.95
CA GLU A 271 -4.80 9.01 -35.86
C GLU A 271 -5.56 10.33 -35.94
N TYR A 272 -5.80 10.97 -34.80
CA TYR A 272 -6.45 12.28 -34.72
C TYR A 272 -5.64 13.38 -35.44
N PHE A 273 -4.30 13.31 -35.41
CA PHE A 273 -3.46 14.19 -36.22
C PHE A 273 -3.63 13.98 -37.72
N ARG A 274 -3.97 12.75 -38.16
CA ARG A 274 -4.22 12.44 -39.57
C ARG A 274 -5.63 12.86 -39.99
N ALA A 275 -6.61 12.69 -39.12
CA ALA A 275 -8.00 13.06 -39.34
C ALA A 275 -8.63 13.58 -38.02
N PRO A 276 -8.74 14.91 -37.83
CA PRO A 276 -9.25 15.49 -36.58
C PRO A 276 -10.78 15.43 -36.53
N VAL A 277 -11.33 14.22 -36.38
CA VAL A 277 -12.78 13.96 -36.33
C VAL A 277 -13.18 13.39 -34.99
N ILE A 278 -14.39 13.75 -34.51
CA ILE A 278 -14.91 13.28 -33.22
C ILE A 278 -15.10 11.74 -33.18
N ASP A 279 -15.27 11.10 -34.34
CA ASP A 279 -15.40 9.65 -34.47
C ASP A 279 -14.17 8.90 -33.97
N THR A 280 -12.97 9.50 -34.05
CA THR A 280 -11.75 8.91 -33.47
C THR A 280 -11.84 8.82 -31.95
N LEU A 281 -12.38 9.86 -31.28
CA LEU A 281 -12.61 9.86 -29.84
C LEU A 281 -13.71 8.85 -29.48
N ALA A 282 -14.78 8.78 -30.28
CA ALA A 282 -15.86 7.80 -30.07
C ALA A 282 -15.35 6.35 -30.19
N SER A 283 -14.53 6.06 -31.21
CA SER A 283 -13.88 4.75 -31.39
C SER A 283 -13.00 4.41 -30.18
N LEU A 284 -12.18 5.37 -29.72
CA LEU A 284 -11.31 5.17 -28.56
C LEU A 284 -12.14 4.93 -27.29
N TYR A 285 -13.18 5.73 -27.04
CA TYR A 285 -14.07 5.60 -25.89
C TYR A 285 -14.74 4.22 -25.83
N ASN A 286 -15.33 3.80 -26.96
CA ASN A 286 -15.99 2.51 -27.06
C ASN A 286 -15.01 1.35 -26.89
N ALA A 287 -13.80 1.45 -27.46
CA ALA A 287 -12.76 0.45 -27.29
C ALA A 287 -12.31 0.32 -25.82
N LEU A 288 -12.11 1.44 -25.12
CA LEU A 288 -11.68 1.47 -23.73
C LEU A 288 -12.75 0.89 -22.79
N ASN A 289 -14.03 1.18 -23.04
CA ASN A 289 -15.16 0.69 -22.24
C ASN A 289 -15.57 -0.76 -22.59
N ALA A 290 -15.17 -1.28 -23.75
CA ALA A 290 -15.36 -2.68 -24.13
C ALA A 290 -14.28 -3.63 -23.56
N MET A 291 -13.35 -3.13 -22.75
CA MET A 291 -12.32 -3.94 -22.09
C MET A 291 -12.96 -4.93 -21.12
N ASP A 292 -12.67 -6.23 -21.27
CA ASP A 292 -13.18 -7.26 -20.36
C ASP A 292 -12.26 -7.43 -19.15
N LEU A 293 -12.77 -7.09 -17.96
CA LEU A 293 -12.13 -7.31 -16.66
C LEU A 293 -12.92 -8.27 -15.77
N SER A 294 -13.92 -8.97 -16.32
CA SER A 294 -14.85 -9.80 -15.56
C SER A 294 -14.19 -10.97 -14.82
N LEU A 295 -13.02 -11.42 -15.26
CA LEU A 295 -12.26 -12.50 -14.60
C LEU A 295 -11.37 -12.02 -13.45
N LEU A 296 -11.24 -10.70 -13.23
CA LEU A 296 -10.44 -10.16 -12.14
C LEU A 296 -11.15 -10.40 -10.80
N PRO A 297 -10.60 -11.21 -9.88
CA PRO A 297 -11.25 -11.50 -8.61
C PRO A 297 -11.23 -10.27 -7.68
N LYS A 298 -12.34 -10.02 -6.97
CA LYS A 298 -12.40 -9.05 -5.87
C LYS A 298 -11.73 -9.66 -4.64
N LEU A 299 -10.55 -9.13 -4.29
CA LEU A 299 -9.78 -9.56 -3.13
C LEU A 299 -10.20 -8.81 -1.85
N SER A 300 -10.14 -9.49 -0.71
CA SER A 300 -10.36 -8.88 0.61
C SER A 300 -9.21 -7.94 0.99
N HIS A 301 -9.39 -7.10 2.01
CA HIS A 301 -8.32 -6.22 2.50
C HIS A 301 -7.07 -7.02 2.94
N LEU A 302 -7.27 -8.14 3.66
CA LEU A 302 -6.18 -8.99 4.12
C LEU A 302 -5.46 -9.68 2.95
N GLU A 303 -6.21 -10.13 1.95
CA GLU A 303 -5.65 -10.73 0.74
C GLU A 303 -4.84 -9.73 -0.07
N ASN A 304 -5.38 -8.52 -0.29
CA ASN A 304 -4.66 -7.43 -0.94
C ASN A 304 -3.37 -7.08 -0.19
N PHE A 305 -3.41 -7.08 1.14
CA PHE A 305 -2.22 -6.84 1.96
C PHE A 305 -1.17 -7.95 1.77
N VAL A 306 -1.58 -9.22 1.85
CA VAL A 306 -0.66 -10.36 1.70
C VAL A 306 -0.10 -10.44 0.28
N LEU A 307 -0.94 -10.27 -0.75
CA LEU A 307 -0.53 -10.25 -2.14
C LEU A 307 0.45 -9.09 -2.38
N GLY A 308 0.14 -7.88 -1.92
CA GLY A 308 1.02 -6.72 -2.05
C GLY A 308 2.28 -6.71 -1.16
N ALA A 309 2.49 -7.76 -0.35
CA ALA A 309 3.67 -7.93 0.49
C ALA A 309 4.54 -9.13 0.08
N SER A 310 4.08 -9.96 -0.86
CA SER A 310 4.80 -11.12 -1.36
C SER A 310 5.24 -10.89 -2.82
N ASP A 311 6.33 -11.54 -3.21
CA ASP A 311 6.80 -11.59 -4.61
C ASP A 311 6.42 -12.93 -5.29
N ALA A 312 5.59 -13.75 -4.63
CA ALA A 312 5.17 -15.04 -5.13
C ALA A 312 4.06 -14.91 -6.18
N LYS A 313 4.40 -15.26 -7.42
CA LYS A 313 3.56 -15.08 -8.61
C LYS A 313 2.27 -15.90 -8.60
N ASP A 314 2.24 -17.01 -7.88
CA ASP A 314 1.12 -17.95 -7.78
C ASP A 314 0.24 -17.72 -6.55
N MET A 315 0.46 -16.64 -5.80
CA MET A 315 -0.34 -16.27 -4.63
C MET A 315 -1.81 -16.07 -5.00
N PHE A 316 -2.73 -16.79 -4.35
CA PHE A 316 -4.17 -16.77 -4.63
C PHE A 316 -4.59 -17.19 -6.04
N ILE A 317 -3.78 -18.00 -6.75
CA ILE A 317 -4.10 -18.48 -8.09
C ILE A 317 -5.42 -19.28 -8.15
N GLU A 318 -5.82 -19.92 -7.04
CA GLU A 318 -7.08 -20.66 -6.92
C GLU A 318 -8.31 -19.77 -7.13
N LYS A 319 -8.21 -18.47 -6.82
CA LYS A 319 -9.31 -17.53 -7.05
C LYS A 319 -9.54 -17.28 -8.53
N PHE A 320 -8.47 -17.17 -9.32
CA PHE A 320 -8.58 -17.07 -10.77
C PHE A 320 -9.15 -18.35 -11.38
N GLU A 321 -8.78 -19.51 -10.85
CA GLU A 321 -9.36 -20.80 -11.27
C GLU A 321 -10.88 -20.84 -11.02
N LEU A 322 -11.32 -20.40 -9.84
CA LEU A 322 -12.74 -20.29 -9.51
C LEU A 322 -13.49 -19.31 -10.40
N MET A 323 -12.92 -18.12 -10.67
CA MET A 323 -13.50 -17.14 -11.60
C MET A 323 -13.68 -17.72 -13.00
N ILE A 324 -12.65 -18.39 -13.53
CA ILE A 324 -12.69 -19.05 -14.84
C ILE A 324 -13.78 -20.13 -14.87
N ARG A 325 -13.88 -20.94 -13.81
CA ARG A 325 -14.91 -21.99 -13.70
C ARG A 325 -16.32 -21.40 -13.68
N GLN A 326 -16.55 -20.34 -12.91
CA GLN A 326 -17.82 -19.63 -12.87
C GLN A 326 -18.18 -19.06 -14.24
N ARG A 327 -17.22 -18.40 -14.91
CA ARG A 327 -17.45 -17.82 -16.24
C ARG A 327 -17.79 -18.87 -17.29
N LYS A 328 -17.08 -20.01 -17.30
CA LYS A 328 -17.40 -21.14 -18.18
C LYS A 328 -18.82 -21.67 -17.99
N ASN A 329 -19.31 -21.71 -16.74
CA ASN A 329 -20.67 -22.14 -16.46
C ASN A 329 -21.72 -21.11 -16.95
N ILE A 330 -21.44 -19.81 -16.80
CA ILE A 330 -22.30 -18.74 -17.31
C ILE A 330 -22.36 -18.79 -18.84
N ASP A 331 -21.21 -18.86 -19.51
CA ASP A 331 -21.15 -18.95 -20.97
C ASP A 331 -21.90 -20.19 -21.49
N ALA A 332 -21.76 -21.34 -20.83
CA ALA A 332 -22.51 -22.56 -21.20
C ALA A 332 -24.03 -22.42 -20.99
N ALA A 333 -24.46 -21.66 -19.98
CA ALA A 333 -25.87 -21.36 -19.76
C ALA A 333 -26.42 -20.40 -20.84
N THR A 334 -25.64 -19.39 -21.23
CA THR A 334 -26.01 -18.47 -22.33
C THR A 334 -26.05 -19.20 -23.68
N ASP A 335 -25.03 -20.00 -24.00
CA ASP A 335 -24.96 -20.79 -25.23
C ASP A 335 -26.10 -21.82 -25.35
N SER A 336 -26.68 -22.26 -24.22
CA SER A 336 -27.84 -23.16 -24.21
C SER A 336 -29.19 -22.44 -24.28
N ALA A 337 -29.23 -21.13 -24.01
CA ALA A 337 -30.42 -20.28 -24.14
C ALA A 337 -30.56 -19.66 -25.54
N GLU A 338 -29.46 -19.38 -26.24
CA GLU A 338 -29.47 -18.85 -27.60
C GLU A 338 -29.68 -19.97 -28.64
N THR A 339 -30.90 -20.12 -29.16
CA THR A 339 -31.26 -21.10 -30.21
C THR A 339 -30.76 -20.74 -31.63
N SER A 340 -29.84 -19.78 -31.78
CA SER A 340 -29.35 -19.34 -33.08
C SER A 340 -28.22 -20.22 -33.61
N SER A 341 -28.47 -20.81 -34.78
CA SER A 341 -27.57 -21.67 -35.54
C SER A 341 -26.40 -20.91 -36.19
N ASP A 342 -25.55 -20.25 -35.41
CA ASP A 342 -24.31 -19.66 -35.92
C ASP A 342 -23.10 -20.47 -35.45
N SER A 343 -22.64 -21.37 -36.31
CA SER A 343 -21.63 -22.41 -36.06
C SER A 343 -20.19 -21.88 -35.89
N GLN A 344 -20.01 -20.63 -35.45
CA GLN A 344 -18.70 -19.99 -35.26
C GLN A 344 -18.58 -19.17 -33.97
N SER A 345 -19.36 -19.44 -32.92
CA SER A 345 -19.02 -18.92 -31.59
C SER A 345 -17.67 -19.53 -31.16
N LYS A 346 -16.58 -18.78 -31.37
CA LYS A 346 -15.23 -19.17 -30.95
C LYS A 346 -15.28 -19.38 -29.45
N ARG A 347 -15.25 -20.65 -29.00
CA ARG A 347 -15.13 -21.00 -27.58
C ARG A 347 -14.06 -20.12 -26.93
N LYS A 348 -14.47 -19.26 -26.01
CA LYS A 348 -13.57 -18.33 -25.31
C LYS A 348 -12.52 -19.16 -24.57
N HIS A 349 -11.25 -19.00 -24.92
CA HIS A 349 -10.15 -19.73 -24.30
C HIS A 349 -9.73 -19.02 -23.02
N TYR A 350 -10.13 -19.56 -21.87
CA TYR A 350 -9.72 -19.10 -20.56
C TYR A 350 -8.44 -19.80 -20.09
N SER A 351 -7.36 -19.05 -19.92
CA SER A 351 -6.09 -19.52 -19.34
C SER A 351 -5.86 -18.92 -17.97
N MET A 352 -5.21 -19.68 -17.08
CA MET A 352 -4.76 -19.13 -15.80
C MET A 352 -3.67 -18.07 -16.01
N PRO A 353 -3.66 -17.01 -15.20
CA PRO A 353 -2.60 -16.01 -15.26
C PRO A 353 -1.26 -16.63 -14.85
N ARG A 354 -0.18 -16.18 -15.49
CA ARG A 354 1.19 -16.57 -15.12
C ARG A 354 1.68 -15.88 -13.85
N ASP A 355 1.10 -14.72 -13.58
CA ASP A 355 1.40 -13.87 -12.44
C ASP A 355 0.07 -13.32 -11.92
N THR A 356 -0.22 -13.54 -10.65
CA THR A 356 -1.47 -13.12 -10.01
C THR A 356 -1.45 -11.64 -9.59
N HIS A 357 -0.27 -11.01 -9.56
CA HIS A 357 -0.15 -9.58 -9.29
C HIS A 357 -0.67 -8.72 -10.45
N GLU A 358 -0.65 -9.23 -11.67
CA GLU A 358 -1.06 -8.53 -12.89
C GLU A 358 -2.05 -9.39 -13.68
N PHE A 359 -3.26 -8.86 -13.90
CA PHE A 359 -4.24 -9.47 -14.78
C PHE A 359 -4.05 -8.99 -16.22
N GLU A 360 -3.80 -9.93 -17.13
CA GLU A 360 -3.66 -9.63 -18.55
C GLU A 360 -5.05 -9.54 -19.23
N SER A 361 -5.36 -8.37 -19.78
CA SER A 361 -6.54 -8.15 -20.62
C SER A 361 -6.13 -7.61 -22.00
N LYS A 362 -7.09 -7.44 -22.91
CA LYS A 362 -6.87 -6.95 -24.27
C LYS A 362 -7.93 -5.92 -24.63
N ILE A 363 -7.48 -4.83 -25.24
CA ILE A 363 -8.33 -3.77 -25.75
C ILE A 363 -8.22 -3.76 -27.27
N ASN A 364 -9.34 -3.95 -27.95
CA ASN A 364 -9.39 -3.95 -29.41
C ASN A 364 -9.65 -2.53 -29.90
N TYR A 365 -8.62 -1.86 -30.43
CA TYR A 365 -8.73 -0.53 -31.02
C TYR A 365 -8.41 -0.59 -32.51
N ASN A 366 -9.36 -0.17 -33.36
CA ASN A 366 -9.24 -0.23 -34.83
C ASN A 366 -8.80 -1.60 -35.38
N GLY A 367 -9.31 -2.69 -34.79
CA GLY A 367 -8.97 -4.06 -35.18
C GLY A 367 -7.59 -4.55 -34.68
N ILE A 368 -6.85 -3.71 -33.95
CA ILE A 368 -5.58 -4.07 -33.33
C ILE A 368 -5.84 -4.45 -31.85
N PRO A 369 -5.60 -5.72 -31.45
CA PRO A 369 -5.70 -6.12 -30.05
C PRO A 369 -4.46 -5.66 -29.27
N VAL A 370 -4.61 -4.64 -28.44
CA VAL A 370 -3.55 -4.11 -27.56
C VAL A 370 -3.62 -4.82 -26.21
N PRO A 371 -2.58 -5.59 -25.81
CA PRO A 371 -2.54 -6.22 -24.50
C PRO A 371 -2.30 -5.18 -23.41
N VAL A 372 -3.08 -5.25 -22.33
CA VAL A 372 -2.95 -4.41 -21.15
C VAL A 372 -2.81 -5.27 -19.90
N LYS A 373 -2.14 -4.73 -18.88
CA LYS A 373 -1.90 -5.41 -17.61
C LYS A 373 -2.48 -4.61 -16.47
N VAL A 374 -3.46 -5.15 -15.78
CA VAL A 374 -4.16 -4.50 -14.68
C VAL A 374 -3.62 -5.05 -13.36
N PRO A 375 -3.08 -4.21 -12.45
CA PRO A 375 -2.66 -4.69 -11.14
C PRO A 375 -3.83 -5.22 -10.32
N THR A 376 -3.70 -6.42 -9.77
CA THR A 376 -4.78 -7.10 -9.00
C THR A 376 -4.94 -6.52 -7.60
N ALA A 377 -3.82 -6.19 -6.95
CA ALA A 377 -3.81 -5.58 -5.61
C ALA A 377 -3.29 -4.15 -5.68
N LEU A 378 -4.19 -3.18 -5.51
CA LEU A 378 -3.87 -1.76 -5.45
C LEU A 378 -4.20 -1.22 -4.07
N SER A 379 -3.29 -0.44 -3.49
CA SER A 379 -3.62 0.34 -2.31
C SER A 379 -4.39 1.61 -2.72
N PRO A 380 -5.29 2.13 -1.87
CA PRO A 380 -6.11 3.30 -2.20
C PRO A 380 -5.31 4.54 -2.63
N GLU A 381 -4.10 4.71 -2.09
CA GLU A 381 -3.22 5.86 -2.38
C GLU A 381 -2.22 5.61 -3.51
N THR A 382 -2.22 4.42 -4.15
CA THR A 382 -1.38 4.12 -5.31
C THR A 382 -2.12 4.48 -6.58
N VAL A 383 -1.74 5.61 -7.19
CA VAL A 383 -2.29 6.10 -8.46
C VAL A 383 -1.18 6.19 -9.50
N GLY A 384 -1.43 5.65 -10.69
CA GLY A 384 -0.46 5.61 -11.79
C GLY A 384 0.64 4.57 -11.59
N ASP A 385 1.67 4.70 -12.42
CA ASP A 385 2.92 3.94 -12.29
C ASP A 385 4.01 4.93 -11.86
N PHE A 386 4.72 4.61 -10.77
CA PHE A 386 5.76 5.44 -10.18
C PHE A 386 6.73 4.56 -9.40
N SER A 387 7.96 5.04 -9.24
CA SER A 387 9.00 4.34 -8.47
C SER A 387 9.36 5.08 -7.18
N LEU A 388 9.11 4.43 -6.04
CA LEU A 388 9.64 4.88 -4.75
C LEU A 388 11.16 4.78 -4.72
N ILE A 389 11.73 3.74 -5.36
CA ILE A 389 13.19 3.60 -5.47
C ILE A 389 13.81 4.82 -6.14
N GLU A 390 13.20 5.30 -7.24
CA GLU A 390 13.67 6.49 -7.94
C GLU A 390 13.55 7.73 -7.07
N LEU A 391 12.38 7.97 -6.44
CA LEU A 391 12.18 9.10 -5.53
C LEU A 391 13.21 9.12 -4.39
N ILE A 392 13.41 7.97 -3.74
CA ILE A 392 14.38 7.81 -2.64
C ILE A 392 15.79 8.11 -3.15
N ARG A 393 16.19 7.51 -4.28
CA ARG A 393 17.53 7.71 -4.85
C ARG A 393 17.79 9.17 -5.21
N THR A 394 16.79 9.87 -5.79
CA THR A 394 16.89 11.27 -6.21
C THR A 394 17.26 12.19 -5.05
N PHE A 395 16.66 12.01 -3.87
CA PHE A 395 16.94 12.87 -2.72
C PHE A 395 18.01 12.34 -1.77
N SER A 396 18.23 11.02 -1.69
CA SER A 396 19.28 10.42 -0.86
C SER A 396 20.68 10.64 -1.41
N THR A 397 20.87 10.50 -2.73
CA THR A 397 22.22 10.48 -3.33
C THR A 397 22.98 11.79 -3.13
N PRO A 398 22.39 12.97 -3.38
CA PRO A 398 23.08 14.25 -3.16
C PRO A 398 23.35 14.51 -1.67
N HIS A 399 22.47 14.05 -0.78
CA HIS A 399 22.64 14.22 0.66
C HIS A 399 23.77 13.36 1.21
N ALA A 400 23.92 12.13 0.71
CA ALA A 400 25.03 11.25 1.08
C ALA A 400 26.40 11.73 0.57
N THR A 401 26.45 12.29 -0.65
CA THR A 401 27.71 12.75 -1.26
C THR A 401 28.15 14.13 -0.76
N GLN A 402 27.20 15.04 -0.55
CA GLN A 402 27.47 16.38 -0.04
C GLN A 402 26.30 16.78 0.90
N PRO A 403 26.40 16.46 2.20
CA PRO A 403 25.34 16.77 3.16
C PRO A 403 25.23 18.28 3.37
N GLN A 404 23.99 18.79 3.32
CA GLN A 404 23.67 20.19 3.59
C GLN A 404 22.70 20.26 4.77
N PRO A 405 22.91 21.20 5.71
CA PRO A 405 22.02 21.35 6.86
C PRO A 405 20.68 21.97 6.43
N PHE A 406 19.59 21.42 6.95
CA PHE A 406 18.25 21.98 6.86
C PHE A 406 18.05 23.09 7.90
N ALA A 407 17.14 24.03 7.61
CA ALA A 407 16.60 24.92 8.63
C ALA A 407 15.86 24.09 9.67
N LEU A 408 16.12 24.35 10.95
CA LEU A 408 15.52 23.58 12.03
C LEU A 408 14.03 23.88 12.15
N HIS A 409 13.23 22.83 12.14
CA HIS A 409 11.79 22.92 12.37
C HIS A 409 11.33 21.70 13.18
N PRO A 410 10.63 21.88 14.33
CA PRO A 410 10.28 20.77 15.23
C PRO A 410 9.56 19.60 14.55
N HIS A 411 8.65 19.88 13.61
CA HIS A 411 7.92 18.82 12.89
C HIS A 411 8.78 18.12 11.82
N LEU A 412 9.74 18.81 11.19
CA LEU A 412 10.37 18.34 9.96
C LEU A 412 11.75 17.72 10.19
N THR A 413 12.55 18.30 11.09
CA THR A 413 13.94 17.91 11.33
C THR A 413 14.07 17.13 12.63
N THR A 414 13.46 15.94 12.69
CA THR A 414 13.41 15.10 13.89
C THR A 414 14.80 14.66 14.39
N SER A 415 15.75 14.42 13.49
CA SER A 415 17.14 14.06 13.84
C SER A 415 18.10 15.27 13.80
N GLY A 416 17.57 16.49 13.87
CA GLY A 416 18.33 17.73 13.76
C GLY A 416 18.60 18.18 12.31
N ALA A 417 19.57 19.08 12.12
CA ALA A 417 19.80 19.75 10.83
C ALA A 417 20.19 18.79 9.69
N PHE A 418 20.70 17.59 9.99
CA PHE A 418 21.08 16.58 8.99
C PHE A 418 20.09 15.42 8.95
N THR A 419 18.82 15.66 9.31
CA THR A 419 17.75 14.67 9.12
C THR A 419 17.71 14.23 7.66
N HIS A 420 17.59 12.92 7.41
CA HIS A 420 17.60 12.38 6.06
C HIS A 420 16.44 12.99 5.21
N PRO A 421 16.66 13.42 3.95
CA PRO A 421 15.66 14.14 3.15
C PRO A 421 14.31 13.43 3.01
N ILE A 422 14.32 12.11 2.84
CA ILE A 422 13.09 11.31 2.76
C ILE A 422 12.28 11.34 4.07
N ILE A 423 12.96 11.42 5.22
CA ILE A 423 12.29 11.58 6.52
C ILE A 423 11.71 13.00 6.65
N VAL A 424 12.43 14.03 6.17
CA VAL A 424 11.91 15.41 6.09
C VAL A 424 10.65 15.48 5.23
N LEU A 425 10.66 14.83 4.06
CA LEU A 425 9.52 14.75 3.15
C LEU A 425 8.31 14.09 3.83
N VAL A 426 8.50 12.93 4.46
CA VAL A 426 7.41 12.21 5.11
C VAL A 426 6.89 12.95 6.33
N ASN A 427 7.75 13.59 7.11
CA ASN A 427 7.35 14.46 8.20
C ASN A 427 6.49 15.64 7.69
N ALA A 428 6.85 16.24 6.55
CA ALA A 428 6.07 17.30 5.92
C ALA A 428 4.69 16.80 5.45
N LEU A 429 4.63 15.60 4.87
CA LEU A 429 3.39 14.96 4.43
C LEU A 429 2.47 14.63 5.62
N LEU A 430 3.01 14.00 6.67
CA LEU A 430 2.28 13.63 7.88
C LEU A 430 1.77 14.85 8.66
N THR A 431 2.48 15.98 8.60
CA THR A 431 2.07 17.23 9.30
C THR A 431 1.36 18.22 8.39
N GLN A 432 0.84 17.74 7.24
CA GLN A 432 -0.01 18.49 6.30
C GLN A 432 0.61 19.83 5.87
N LYS A 433 1.92 19.84 5.57
CA LYS A 433 2.65 21.01 5.06
C LYS A 433 2.42 21.19 3.56
N ARG A 434 2.63 22.41 3.07
CA ARG A 434 2.58 22.74 1.63
C ARG A 434 3.87 22.31 0.97
N ILE A 435 3.80 21.31 0.10
CA ILE A 435 4.95 20.68 -0.53
C ILE A 435 4.89 20.92 -2.03
N ILE A 436 6.01 21.40 -2.60
CA ILE A 436 6.15 21.60 -4.05
C ILE A 436 7.31 20.78 -4.57
N PHE A 437 7.04 19.94 -5.57
CA PHE A 437 8.03 19.29 -6.41
C PHE A 437 8.27 20.14 -7.65
N ILE A 438 9.50 20.63 -7.82
CA ILE A 438 9.89 21.46 -8.96
C ILE A 438 10.77 20.67 -9.93
N GLY A 439 10.31 20.59 -11.18
CA GLY A 439 11.00 19.91 -12.28
C GLY A 439 11.41 20.85 -13.40
N HIS A 440 12.16 21.90 -13.10
CA HIS A 440 12.59 22.85 -14.15
C HIS A 440 13.44 22.14 -15.22
N ASN A 441 13.07 22.31 -16.49
CA ASN A 441 13.65 21.62 -17.65
C ASN A 441 13.54 20.08 -17.62
N ARG A 442 12.72 19.51 -16.72
CA ARG A 442 12.34 18.08 -16.74
C ARG A 442 10.99 17.89 -17.45
N PRO A 443 10.71 16.69 -17.99
CA PRO A 443 9.37 16.36 -18.46
C PRO A 443 8.36 16.49 -17.32
N SER A 444 7.14 16.91 -17.65
CA SER A 444 6.07 17.07 -16.66
C SER A 444 5.69 15.72 -16.02
N SER A 445 5.94 14.62 -16.74
CA SER A 445 5.72 13.26 -16.28
C SER A 445 6.56 12.89 -15.06
N GLU A 446 7.86 13.25 -15.05
CA GLU A 446 8.78 12.97 -13.94
C GLU A 446 8.33 13.70 -12.67
N VAL A 447 7.76 14.89 -12.83
CA VAL A 447 7.22 15.68 -11.72
C VAL A 447 5.95 15.05 -11.15
N ALA A 448 5.01 14.66 -12.02
CA ALA A 448 3.79 13.99 -11.61
C ALA A 448 4.08 12.66 -10.91
N GLU A 449 4.99 11.85 -11.45
CA GLU A 449 5.42 10.59 -10.86
C GLU A 449 6.04 10.79 -9.46
N ALA A 450 6.84 11.84 -9.27
CA ALA A 450 7.42 12.16 -7.95
C ALA A 450 6.35 12.55 -6.91
N VAL A 451 5.33 13.32 -7.31
CA VAL A 451 4.20 13.68 -6.43
C VAL A 451 3.40 12.44 -6.03
N LEU A 452 3.07 11.57 -6.99
CA LEU A 452 2.33 10.33 -6.74
C LEU A 452 3.14 9.35 -5.87
N ALA A 453 4.44 9.25 -6.13
CA ALA A 453 5.36 8.48 -5.30
C ALA A 453 5.41 9.02 -3.85
N ALA A 454 5.41 10.33 -3.65
CA ALA A 454 5.37 10.93 -2.32
C ALA A 454 4.06 10.59 -1.57
N CYS A 455 2.91 10.61 -2.27
CA CYS A 455 1.62 10.21 -1.68
C CYS A 455 1.64 8.75 -1.21
N ALA A 456 2.11 7.84 -2.07
CA ALA A 456 2.23 6.43 -1.73
C ALA A 456 3.26 6.15 -0.62
N LEU A 457 4.34 6.93 -0.58
CA LEU A 457 5.33 6.89 0.48
C LEU A 457 4.69 7.28 1.82
N ALA A 458 4.01 8.43 1.92
CA ALA A 458 3.36 8.82 3.19
C ALA A 458 2.25 7.85 3.60
N SER A 459 1.51 7.31 2.64
CA SER A 459 0.49 6.29 2.89
C SER A 459 1.08 5.01 3.50
N GLY A 460 2.18 4.49 2.94
CA GLY A 460 2.66 3.14 3.21
C GLY A 460 1.64 2.04 2.86
N GLY A 461 0.50 2.37 2.24
CA GLY A 461 -0.66 1.49 2.07
C GLY A 461 -1.52 1.33 3.33
N VAL A 462 -1.33 2.17 4.35
CA VAL A 462 -2.05 2.12 5.64
C VAL A 462 -2.80 3.42 5.87
N LEU A 463 -2.11 4.55 5.72
CA LEU A 463 -2.70 5.88 5.86
C LEU A 463 -3.32 6.31 4.53
N ARG A 464 -4.44 7.02 4.58
CA ARG A 464 -5.13 7.55 3.40
C ARG A 464 -5.35 9.06 3.47
N GLY A 465 -5.79 9.62 2.35
CA GLY A 465 -6.19 11.01 2.19
C GLY A 465 -5.15 11.89 1.50
N PHE A 466 -3.98 11.38 1.10
CA PHE A 466 -2.91 12.16 0.47
C PHE A 466 -3.26 12.56 -0.97
N VAL A 467 -3.79 11.61 -1.75
CA VAL A 467 -4.14 11.81 -3.16
C VAL A 467 -5.20 12.92 -3.34
N ARG A 468 -6.12 13.09 -2.38
CA ARG A 468 -7.22 14.10 -2.47
C ARG A 468 -6.76 15.56 -2.45
N HIS A 469 -5.57 15.82 -1.91
CA HIS A 469 -4.94 17.14 -1.88
C HIS A 469 -3.61 17.15 -2.64
N ALA A 470 -3.40 16.15 -3.50
CA ALA A 470 -2.30 16.09 -4.42
C ALA A 470 -2.70 16.70 -5.77
N PHE A 471 -1.80 17.48 -6.33
CA PHE A 471 -1.87 18.08 -7.65
C PHE A 471 -0.65 17.58 -8.42
N PRO A 472 -0.71 16.38 -9.03
CA PRO A 472 0.47 15.79 -9.67
C PRO A 472 1.10 16.72 -10.71
N TYR A 473 0.27 17.54 -11.37
CA TYR A 473 0.70 18.69 -12.13
C TYR A 473 -0.22 19.89 -11.89
N THR A 474 0.38 21.07 -11.72
CA THR A 474 -0.30 22.37 -11.69
C THR A 474 0.60 23.46 -12.26
N ASP A 475 -0.01 24.55 -12.71
CA ASP A 475 0.63 25.71 -13.31
C ASP A 475 0.49 26.97 -12.43
N LEU A 476 0.90 28.12 -12.96
CA LEU A 476 0.85 29.40 -12.24
C LEU A 476 -0.57 29.98 -12.12
N THR A 477 -1.49 29.63 -13.02
CA THR A 477 -2.85 30.17 -13.01
C THR A 477 -3.62 29.73 -11.77
N LYS A 478 -3.31 28.54 -11.25
CA LYS A 478 -3.97 27.95 -10.08
C LYS A 478 -3.33 28.25 -8.73
N VAL A 479 -2.32 29.12 -8.66
CA VAL A 479 -1.62 29.37 -7.38
C VAL A 479 -2.58 29.87 -6.30
N ASP A 480 -3.51 30.76 -6.63
CA ASP A 480 -4.46 31.30 -5.66
C ASP A 480 -5.43 30.23 -5.14
N ASP A 481 -5.86 29.30 -5.99
CA ASP A 481 -6.69 28.17 -5.59
C ASP A 481 -5.90 27.13 -4.79
N LEU A 482 -4.66 26.88 -5.18
CA LEU A 482 -3.75 25.99 -4.49
C LEU A 482 -3.50 26.46 -3.04
N LEU A 483 -3.35 27.77 -2.82
CA LEU A 483 -3.15 28.36 -1.50
C LEU A 483 -4.39 28.28 -0.59
N LYS A 484 -5.60 28.08 -1.14
CA LYS A 484 -6.82 27.83 -0.34
C LYS A 484 -6.84 26.43 0.26
N VAL A 485 -6.09 25.48 -0.30
CA VAL A 485 -6.03 24.10 0.19
C VAL A 485 -5.09 24.03 1.39
N PRO A 486 -5.58 23.66 2.59
CA PRO A 486 -4.72 23.58 3.77
C PRO A 486 -3.81 22.36 3.65
N GLY A 487 -2.55 22.60 3.33
CA GLY A 487 -1.57 21.56 3.00
C GLY A 487 -1.89 20.86 1.68
N PHE A 488 -0.97 20.95 0.73
CA PHE A 488 -1.10 20.36 -0.59
C PHE A 488 0.23 19.74 -1.03
N ILE A 489 0.16 18.82 -1.98
CA ILE A 489 1.33 18.19 -2.60
C ILE A 489 1.27 18.50 -4.09
N ALA A 490 2.08 19.43 -4.57
CA ALA A 490 1.96 19.92 -5.95
C ALA A 490 3.23 19.68 -6.78
N GLY A 491 3.04 19.33 -8.05
CA GLY A 491 4.09 19.21 -9.05
C GLY A 491 4.07 20.40 -10.01
N VAL A 492 5.20 21.07 -10.18
CA VAL A 492 5.34 22.26 -11.04
C VAL A 492 6.61 22.20 -11.88
N THR A 493 6.57 22.76 -13.09
CA THR A 493 7.75 22.91 -13.96
C THR A 493 8.29 24.34 -13.98
N ASN A 494 7.48 25.30 -13.56
CA ASN A 494 7.80 26.72 -13.61
C ASN A 494 8.76 27.11 -12.46
N PRO A 495 9.93 27.71 -12.75
CA PRO A 495 10.93 28.06 -11.73
C PRO A 495 10.46 29.17 -10.78
N ALA A 496 9.40 29.93 -11.11
CA ALA A 496 8.86 31.00 -10.28
C ALA A 496 8.54 30.57 -8.84
N PHE A 497 8.06 29.33 -8.67
CA PHE A 497 7.76 28.75 -7.35
C PHE A 497 8.99 28.74 -6.43
N SER A 498 10.20 28.58 -6.96
CA SER A 498 11.43 28.54 -6.14
C SER A 498 11.78 29.87 -5.46
N TYR A 499 11.33 31.00 -6.04
CA TYR A 499 11.63 32.35 -5.58
C TYR A 499 10.57 32.91 -4.63
N LYS A 500 9.49 32.14 -4.38
CA LYS A 500 8.30 32.55 -3.63
C LYS A 500 8.09 31.64 -2.41
N PRO A 501 8.92 31.77 -1.35
CA PRO A 501 8.84 30.93 -0.15
C PRO A 501 7.52 31.07 0.62
N GLU A 502 6.72 32.10 0.34
CA GLU A 502 5.35 32.25 0.84
C GLU A 502 4.38 31.18 0.31
N TRP A 503 4.67 30.54 -0.83
CA TRP A 503 3.77 29.59 -1.47
C TRP A 503 3.91 28.15 -0.98
N TRP A 504 5.00 27.82 -0.29
CA TRP A 504 5.30 26.46 0.13
C TRP A 504 6.05 26.43 1.46
N ASP A 505 5.98 25.31 2.15
CA ASP A 505 6.70 25.05 3.40
C ASP A 505 7.93 24.17 3.14
N LEU A 506 7.83 23.22 2.19
CA LEU A 506 8.93 22.39 1.70
C LEU A 506 8.99 22.42 0.16
N LEU A 507 10.17 22.74 -0.38
CA LEU A 507 10.46 22.67 -1.81
C LEU A 507 11.39 21.49 -2.10
N CYS A 508 10.96 20.61 -3.00
CA CYS A 508 11.67 19.43 -3.48
C CYS A 508 12.13 19.68 -4.92
N ASP A 509 13.42 19.95 -5.10
CA ASP A 509 14.03 20.21 -6.41
C ASP A 509 14.52 18.90 -7.05
N LEU A 510 13.80 18.43 -8.08
CA LEU A 510 14.07 17.18 -8.78
C LEU A 510 15.38 17.23 -9.59
N PRO A 511 15.67 18.27 -10.41
CA PRO A 511 16.95 18.41 -11.09
C PRO A 511 18.18 18.30 -10.19
N THR A 512 18.17 18.94 -9.01
CA THR A 512 19.33 18.95 -8.11
C THR A 512 19.29 17.85 -7.05
N GLY A 513 18.12 17.23 -6.85
CA GLY A 513 17.86 16.28 -5.76
C GLY A 513 18.02 16.92 -4.37
N ARG A 514 17.74 18.21 -4.25
CA ARG A 514 17.84 18.98 -2.99
C ARG A 514 16.47 19.36 -2.47
N MET A 515 16.34 19.39 -1.15
CA MET A 515 15.14 19.88 -0.46
C MET A 515 15.47 21.16 0.30
N LYS A 516 14.52 22.10 0.34
CA LYS A 516 14.63 23.35 1.08
C LYS A 516 13.39 23.56 1.94
N ILE A 517 13.60 23.90 3.21
CA ILE A 517 12.51 24.29 4.12
C ILE A 517 12.36 25.81 4.04
N SER A 518 11.11 26.28 3.91
CA SER A 518 10.81 27.70 3.79
C SER A 518 11.19 28.44 5.07
N ASN A 519 11.72 29.65 4.94
CA ASN A 519 11.94 30.55 6.07
C ASN A 519 10.64 31.22 6.56
N ARG A 520 9.53 31.05 5.84
CA ARG A 520 8.20 31.51 6.20
C ARG A 520 7.34 30.39 6.81
N ILE A 521 7.90 29.19 7.01
CA ILE A 521 7.17 28.08 7.62
C ILE A 521 6.70 28.48 9.03
N GLU A 522 5.43 28.22 9.31
CA GLU A 522 4.85 28.45 10.63
C GLU A 522 5.51 27.54 11.67
N SER A 523 6.00 28.14 12.76
CA SER A 523 6.60 27.41 13.87
C SER A 523 5.57 26.57 14.63
N ALA A 524 5.95 25.37 15.04
CA ALA A 524 5.12 24.53 15.90
C ALA A 524 4.78 25.23 17.24
N SER A 525 3.49 25.33 17.56
CA SER A 525 3.04 25.77 18.87
C SER A 525 3.36 24.71 19.94
N PRO A 526 3.64 25.10 21.20
CA PRO A 526 3.74 24.16 22.30
C PRO A 526 2.44 23.35 22.43
N THR A 527 2.56 22.03 22.47
CA THR A 527 1.44 21.10 22.64
C THR A 527 1.46 20.44 24.02
N GLU A 528 0.34 19.87 24.44
CA GLU A 528 0.24 19.16 25.73
C GLU A 528 1.28 18.05 25.87
N GLY A 529 1.53 17.28 24.81
CA GLY A 529 2.59 16.27 24.80
C GLY A 529 3.98 16.87 24.97
N SER A 530 4.27 17.99 24.31
CA SER A 530 5.58 18.65 24.48
C SER A 530 5.80 19.13 25.91
N LEU A 531 4.76 19.66 26.56
CA LEU A 531 4.81 20.09 27.95
C LEU A 531 4.95 18.91 28.92
N PHE A 532 4.25 17.80 28.66
CA PHE A 532 4.32 16.58 29.46
C PHE A 532 5.75 16.05 29.55
N PHE A 533 6.42 15.86 28.41
CA PHE A 533 7.79 15.33 28.38
C PHE A 533 8.83 16.36 28.87
N GLN A 534 8.59 17.66 28.64
CA GLN A 534 9.44 18.72 29.19
C GLN A 534 9.41 18.74 30.73
N GLN A 535 8.24 18.56 31.35
CA GLN A 535 8.11 18.49 32.81
C GLN A 535 8.81 17.26 33.41
N GLN A 536 8.88 16.16 32.67
CA GLN A 536 9.64 14.97 33.07
C GLN A 536 11.15 15.09 32.85
N GLY A 537 11.63 16.23 32.32
CA GLY A 537 13.05 16.47 32.07
C GLY A 537 13.63 15.64 30.92
N LEU A 538 12.78 15.10 30.04
CA LEU A 538 13.22 14.32 28.89
C LEU A 538 13.58 15.26 27.72
N PRO A 539 14.70 15.01 27.00
CA PRO A 539 15.09 15.84 25.88
C PRO A 539 14.10 15.69 24.71
N LEU A 540 13.51 16.81 24.29
CA LEU A 540 12.65 16.90 23.11
C LEU A 540 13.50 17.18 21.86
N ASN A 541 13.15 16.55 20.74
CA ASN A 541 13.80 16.81 19.45
C ASN A 541 13.39 18.19 18.90
N GLY A 542 14.37 18.99 18.43
CA GLY A 542 14.09 20.27 17.75
C GLY A 542 14.09 21.53 18.62
N MET A 543 14.19 21.41 19.95
CA MET A 543 14.40 22.56 20.86
C MET A 543 15.85 22.62 21.32
N GLY A 544 16.68 23.41 20.64
CA GLY A 544 17.86 24.05 21.23
C GLY A 544 18.81 23.16 22.05
N ALA A 545 18.96 21.88 21.71
CA ALA A 545 20.08 21.09 22.21
C ALA A 545 21.34 21.78 21.67
N GLN A 546 21.99 22.58 22.52
CA GLN A 546 23.33 23.07 22.27
C GLN A 546 24.15 21.84 21.89
N SER A 547 24.50 21.81 20.60
CA SER A 547 25.51 20.94 20.05
C SER A 547 26.78 21.14 20.87
N ASN A 548 26.96 20.30 21.89
CA ASN A 548 28.31 19.97 22.33
C ASN A 548 28.91 19.20 21.16
N SER A 549 29.71 19.91 20.37
CA SER A 549 30.24 19.54 19.07
C SER A 549 31.20 18.34 19.05
N ASP A 550 31.25 17.55 20.12
CA ASP A 550 32.20 16.44 20.30
C ASP A 550 31.57 15.04 20.37
N SER A 551 30.24 14.91 20.29
CA SER A 551 29.60 13.58 20.21
C SER A 551 29.41 13.16 18.76
N LYS A 552 30.42 12.47 18.21
CA LYS A 552 30.45 11.91 16.84
C LYS A 552 29.39 10.84 16.51
N ALA A 553 28.35 10.70 17.34
CA ALA A 553 27.16 9.90 17.07
C ALA A 553 26.02 10.46 17.93
N GLY A 554 25.19 11.33 17.36
CA GLY A 554 23.89 11.61 17.96
C GLY A 554 23.13 10.28 18.05
N ILE A 555 22.77 9.85 19.25
CA ILE A 555 22.01 8.62 19.45
C ILE A 555 20.70 8.79 18.67
N ASP A 556 20.45 7.88 17.71
CA ASP A 556 19.26 7.87 16.88
C ASP A 556 18.03 7.46 17.71
N MET A 557 17.44 8.43 18.42
CA MET A 557 16.33 8.18 19.34
C MET A 557 15.03 7.82 18.63
N THR A 558 14.84 8.25 17.38
CA THR A 558 13.67 7.87 16.56
C THR A 558 13.89 6.57 15.79
N GLY A 559 15.14 6.16 15.59
CA GLY A 559 15.50 5.00 14.77
C GLY A 559 15.40 5.27 13.27
N ASP A 560 15.23 6.54 12.87
CA ASP A 560 15.02 6.92 11.47
C ASP A 560 16.28 6.71 10.64
N ASN A 561 17.46 7.00 11.18
CA ASN A 561 18.72 6.84 10.45
C ASN A 561 19.03 5.36 10.22
N ALA A 562 18.89 4.54 11.27
CA ALA A 562 19.09 3.09 11.17
C ALA A 562 18.11 2.44 10.17
N PHE A 563 16.86 2.91 10.14
CA PHE A 563 15.88 2.48 9.16
C PHE A 563 16.27 2.88 7.74
N MET A 564 16.64 4.14 7.51
CA MET A 564 17.04 4.63 6.18
C MET A 564 18.29 3.89 5.67
N ASP A 565 19.27 3.60 6.51
CA ASP A 565 20.47 2.83 6.13
C ASP A 565 20.09 1.42 5.65
N THR A 566 19.17 0.76 6.36
CA THR A 566 18.66 -0.57 6.01
C THR A 566 17.86 -0.53 4.70
N LEU A 567 17.10 0.53 4.47
CA LEU A 567 16.33 0.73 3.23
C LEU A 567 17.27 0.96 2.03
N LEU A 568 18.24 1.87 2.18
CA LEU A 568 19.24 2.17 1.14
C LEU A 568 20.15 0.99 0.85
N GLN A 569 20.45 0.14 1.85
CA GLN A 569 21.14 -1.12 1.62
C GLN A 569 20.32 -2.06 0.72
N SER A 570 19.01 -2.22 0.97
CA SER A 570 18.17 -3.04 0.09
C SER A 570 18.04 -2.50 -1.33
N ILE A 571 18.05 -1.17 -1.52
CA ILE A 571 18.09 -0.58 -2.85
C ILE A 571 19.41 -0.90 -3.56
N ARG A 572 20.54 -0.82 -2.84
CA ARG A 572 21.87 -1.21 -3.38
C ARG A 572 21.94 -2.70 -3.72
N ASP A 573 21.30 -3.53 -2.92
CA ASP A 573 21.19 -4.98 -3.13
C ASP A 573 20.15 -5.36 -4.22
N ARG A 574 19.55 -4.36 -4.89
CA ARG A 574 18.60 -4.51 -6.01
C ARG A 574 17.34 -5.29 -5.66
N HIS A 575 16.85 -5.12 -4.43
CA HIS A 575 15.50 -5.58 -4.09
C HIS A 575 14.47 -4.84 -4.94
N GLY A 576 13.39 -5.55 -5.32
CA GLY A 576 12.31 -4.99 -6.11
C GLY A 576 11.50 -3.92 -5.36
N GLU A 577 10.70 -3.16 -6.12
CA GLU A 577 9.86 -2.08 -5.62
C GLU A 577 8.89 -2.56 -4.50
N ASN A 578 8.32 -3.75 -4.64
CA ASN A 578 7.43 -4.37 -3.63
C ASN A 578 8.12 -4.54 -2.28
N ALA A 579 9.36 -5.02 -2.26
CA ALA A 579 10.13 -5.19 -1.04
C ALA A 579 10.43 -3.84 -0.35
N ILE A 580 10.72 -2.80 -1.13
CA ILE A 580 10.93 -1.44 -0.62
C ILE A 580 9.62 -0.87 -0.05
N ARG A 581 8.50 -1.04 -0.75
CA ARG A 581 7.15 -0.68 -0.28
C ARG A 581 6.79 -1.39 1.02
N ALA A 582 7.09 -2.69 1.14
CA ALA A 582 6.83 -3.47 2.35
C ALA A 582 7.67 -3.01 3.57
N LYS A 583 8.95 -2.65 3.35
CA LYS A 583 9.79 -2.06 4.39
C LYS A 583 9.26 -0.70 4.83
N TRP A 584 8.86 0.14 3.88
CA TRP A 584 8.29 1.44 4.18
C TRP A 584 6.95 1.36 4.92
N ARG A 585 6.07 0.46 4.47
CA ARG A 585 4.82 0.12 5.18
C ARG A 585 5.08 -0.26 6.63
N SER A 586 6.12 -1.05 6.89
CA SER A 586 6.49 -1.43 8.26
C SER A 586 6.91 -0.24 9.12
N TRP A 587 7.54 0.79 8.53
CA TRP A 587 7.86 2.04 9.22
C TRP A 587 6.59 2.85 9.54
N VAL A 588 5.64 2.95 8.60
CA VAL A 588 4.34 3.62 8.84
C VAL A 588 3.50 2.89 9.90
N LEU A 589 3.46 1.56 9.86
CA LEU A 589 2.82 0.73 10.90
C LEU A 589 3.49 0.89 12.27
N LYS A 590 4.83 1.00 12.31
CA LYS A 590 5.55 1.31 13.54
C LYS A 590 5.15 2.69 14.06
N PHE A 591 5.14 3.71 13.19
CA PHE A 591 4.78 5.09 13.56
C PHE A 591 3.38 5.18 14.16
N THR A 592 2.36 4.60 13.50
CA THR A 592 0.97 4.62 13.99
C THR A 592 0.81 3.92 15.34
N ARG A 593 1.52 2.81 15.58
CA ARG A 593 1.52 2.11 16.87
C ARG A 593 2.25 2.88 17.98
N ILE A 594 3.32 3.59 17.66
CA ILE A 594 4.01 4.50 18.59
C ILE A 594 3.10 5.69 18.92
N ALA A 595 2.40 6.24 17.93
CA ALA A 595 1.43 7.31 18.14
C ALA A 595 0.29 6.89 19.07
N ALA A 596 -0.23 5.66 18.92
CA ALA A 596 -1.25 5.12 19.82
C ALA A 596 -0.74 5.05 21.28
N ALA A 597 0.46 4.52 21.49
CA ALA A 597 1.06 4.46 22.83
C ALA A 597 1.37 5.85 23.40
N PHE A 598 1.74 6.82 22.55
CA PHE A 598 1.92 8.21 22.97
C PHE A 598 0.60 8.78 23.46
N GLU A 599 -0.51 8.53 22.76
CA GLU A 599 -1.83 9.02 23.16
C GLU A 599 -2.29 8.45 24.50
N GLU A 600 -2.11 7.15 24.70
CA GLU A 600 -2.38 6.52 26.01
C GLU A 600 -1.52 7.10 27.12
N THR A 601 -0.25 7.43 26.84
CA THR A 601 0.68 7.96 27.84
C THR A 601 0.37 9.42 28.21
N VAL A 602 0.01 10.25 27.23
CA VAL A 602 -0.20 11.70 27.42
C VAL A 602 -1.67 12.04 27.74
N TYR A 603 -2.62 11.40 27.05
CA TYR A 603 -4.07 11.68 27.15
C TYR A 603 -4.86 10.60 27.87
N GLY A 604 -4.23 9.48 28.24
CA GLY A 604 -4.85 8.37 28.99
C GLY A 604 -5.61 7.36 28.13
N ALA A 605 -5.90 7.66 26.86
CA ALA A 605 -6.51 6.75 25.90
C ALA A 605 -6.12 7.12 24.47
N SER A 606 -6.20 6.16 23.54
CA SER A 606 -5.93 6.39 22.13
C SER A 606 -7.13 6.07 21.25
N ALA A 607 -7.40 6.93 20.27
CA ALA A 607 -8.38 6.65 19.21
C ALA A 607 -7.83 5.67 18.17
N LEU A 608 -6.50 5.51 18.09
CA LEU A 608 -5.81 4.60 17.17
C LEU A 608 -5.78 3.15 17.65
N TYR A 609 -6.20 2.89 18.90
CA TYR A 609 -6.23 1.55 19.46
C TYR A 609 -7.63 1.15 19.94
N ILE A 610 -8.42 0.60 19.02
CA ILE A 610 -9.78 0.13 19.30
C ILE A 610 -9.69 -1.23 20.01
N GLY A 611 -10.43 -1.38 21.12
CA GLY A 611 -10.53 -2.64 21.85
C GLY A 611 -9.39 -2.96 22.83
N ALA A 612 -8.61 -1.96 23.27
CA ALA A 612 -7.58 -2.09 24.33
C ALA A 612 -8.08 -2.91 25.53
N HIS A 613 -9.30 -2.61 25.99
CA HIS A 613 -9.93 -3.28 27.12
C HIS A 613 -10.14 -4.79 26.88
N GLU A 614 -10.52 -5.20 25.65
CA GLU A 614 -10.72 -6.61 25.31
C GLU A 614 -9.39 -7.39 25.25
N THR A 615 -8.33 -6.75 24.76
CA THR A 615 -6.99 -7.35 24.68
C THR A 615 -6.35 -7.48 26.06
N ASP A 616 -6.63 -6.55 26.97
CA ASP A 616 -6.08 -6.57 28.33
C ASP A 616 -6.84 -7.52 29.26
N ALA A 617 -8.12 -7.79 28.96
CA ALA A 617 -8.93 -8.79 29.65
C ALA A 617 -8.40 -10.24 29.51
N SER A 618 -7.34 -10.46 28.71
CA SER A 618 -6.65 -11.75 28.58
C SER A 618 -7.54 -12.90 28.12
N THR A 619 -8.44 -12.62 27.17
CA THR A 619 -9.40 -13.59 26.61
C THR A 619 -8.76 -14.92 26.20
N TYR A 620 -7.55 -14.84 25.64
CA TYR A 620 -6.76 -15.99 25.19
C TYR A 620 -5.61 -16.39 26.15
N GLY A 621 -5.61 -15.88 27.38
CA GLY A 621 -4.55 -16.10 28.36
C GLY A 621 -3.29 -15.24 28.13
N VAL A 622 -3.37 -14.25 27.26
CA VAL A 622 -2.32 -13.25 27.00
C VAL A 622 -2.90 -11.85 27.00
N SER A 623 -2.18 -10.91 27.59
CA SER A 623 -2.54 -9.49 27.65
C SER A 623 -1.51 -8.61 26.95
N GLY A 624 -1.91 -7.36 26.75
CA GLY A 624 -1.08 -6.31 26.21
C GLY A 624 -1.35 -6.05 24.74
N HIS A 625 -1.11 -4.81 24.37
CA HIS A 625 -1.39 -4.28 23.06
C HIS A 625 -0.38 -3.20 22.64
N GLY A 626 -0.41 -2.81 21.37
CA GLY A 626 0.41 -1.72 20.85
C GLY A 626 1.83 -2.15 20.53
N TYR A 627 2.74 -1.18 20.40
CA TYR A 627 4.14 -1.44 20.06
C TYR A 627 4.91 -2.05 21.25
N VAL A 628 5.95 -2.83 20.96
CA VAL A 628 6.74 -3.56 21.97
C VAL A 628 8.12 -2.92 22.11
N TRP A 629 8.41 -2.40 23.29
CA TRP A 629 9.74 -1.90 23.67
C TRP A 629 10.48 -2.91 24.55
N PRO A 630 11.83 -2.94 24.50
CA PRO A 630 12.63 -3.79 25.37
C PRO A 630 12.53 -3.39 26.85
N ASP A 631 12.37 -2.09 27.12
CA ASP A 631 12.24 -1.53 28.46
C ASP A 631 11.47 -0.20 28.44
N GLU A 632 10.93 0.20 29.59
CA GLU A 632 10.13 1.42 29.75
C GLU A 632 10.94 2.71 29.49
N GLY A 633 12.25 2.69 29.79
CA GLY A 633 13.13 3.82 29.52
C GLY A 633 13.36 4.04 28.03
N ALA A 634 13.41 2.98 27.23
CA ALA A 634 13.42 3.05 25.77
C ALA A 634 12.08 3.58 25.22
N ARG A 635 10.95 3.11 25.78
CA ARG A 635 9.62 3.61 25.44
C ARG A 635 9.53 5.12 25.64
N LEU A 636 9.77 5.62 26.84
CA LEU A 636 9.64 7.05 27.15
C LEU A 636 10.55 7.93 26.29
N ARG A 637 11.78 7.49 26.00
CA ARG A 637 12.71 8.22 25.12
C ARG A 637 12.23 8.28 23.67
N GLU A 638 11.74 7.17 23.12
CA GLU A 638 11.25 7.13 21.73
C GLU A 638 9.95 7.95 21.58
N LEU A 639 9.06 7.92 22.58
CA LEU A 639 7.88 8.79 22.62
C LEU A 639 8.27 10.27 22.66
N ALA A 640 9.18 10.65 23.57
CA ALA A 640 9.70 12.02 23.69
C ALA A 640 10.37 12.51 22.38
N ALA A 641 11.06 11.63 21.66
CA ALA A 641 11.70 11.96 20.40
C ALA A 641 10.72 12.19 19.23
N ASN A 642 9.52 11.59 19.30
CA ASN A 642 8.50 11.66 18.24
C ASN A 642 7.37 12.66 18.55
N VAL A 643 7.36 13.33 19.71
CA VAL A 643 6.26 14.21 20.17
C VAL A 643 5.77 15.17 19.08
N HIS A 644 6.68 15.96 18.51
CA HIS A 644 6.33 16.98 17.52
C HIS A 644 5.79 16.38 16.21
N ARG A 645 6.28 15.20 15.82
CA ARG A 645 5.79 14.46 14.65
C ARG A 645 4.37 13.95 14.90
N ILE A 646 4.13 13.33 16.07
CA ILE A 646 2.85 12.73 16.43
C ILE A 646 1.79 13.81 16.60
N GLU A 647 2.09 14.85 17.38
CA GLU A 647 1.16 15.98 17.63
C GLU A 647 0.85 16.76 16.35
N GLY A 648 1.84 16.92 15.49
CA GLY A 648 1.64 17.51 14.17
C GLY A 648 0.72 16.67 13.28
N TRP A 649 0.76 15.34 13.39
CA TRP A 649 -0.09 14.42 12.62
C TRP A 649 -1.51 14.28 13.19
N ARG A 650 -1.68 14.28 14.52
CA ARG A 650 -2.99 14.10 15.19
C ARG A 650 -4.07 15.10 14.78
N ASN A 651 -3.66 16.28 14.32
CA ASN A 651 -4.57 17.34 13.87
C ASN A 651 -4.80 17.34 12.34
N THR A 652 -4.34 16.29 11.64
CA THR A 652 -4.41 16.22 10.18
C THR A 652 -5.54 15.33 9.69
N ARG A 653 -5.95 15.54 8.43
CA ARG A 653 -6.94 14.71 7.74
C ARG A 653 -6.56 13.22 7.78
N SER A 654 -5.28 12.91 7.54
CA SER A 654 -4.76 11.54 7.52
C SER A 654 -4.97 10.81 8.85
N TYR A 655 -4.84 11.50 9.98
CA TYR A 655 -5.11 10.92 11.30
C TYR A 655 -6.59 10.57 11.45
N TYR A 656 -7.49 11.49 11.12
CA TYR A 656 -8.94 11.25 11.22
C TYR A 656 -9.39 10.12 10.29
N SER A 657 -8.91 10.09 9.04
CA SER A 657 -9.21 9.00 8.10
C SER A 657 -8.66 7.67 8.62
N CYS A 658 -7.49 7.65 9.29
CA CYS A 658 -6.94 6.45 9.90
C CYS A 658 -7.80 5.93 11.07
N VAL A 659 -8.30 6.81 11.95
CA VAL A 659 -9.23 6.43 13.03
C VAL A 659 -10.51 5.81 12.46
N GLN A 660 -11.07 6.40 11.40
CA GLN A 660 -12.26 5.88 10.73
C GLN A 660 -12.02 4.51 10.09
N ASP A 661 -10.89 4.34 9.40
CA ASP A 661 -10.51 3.06 8.80
C ASP A 661 -10.34 1.98 9.86
N LEU A 662 -9.68 2.30 10.98
CA LEU A 662 -9.54 1.38 12.10
C LEU A 662 -10.91 0.97 12.65
N ALA A 663 -11.87 1.89 12.78
CA ALA A 663 -13.22 1.58 13.23
C ALA A 663 -13.96 0.65 12.26
N ARG A 664 -13.84 0.90 10.94
CA ARG A 664 -14.40 0.03 9.89
C ARG A 664 -13.79 -1.37 9.92
N PHE A 665 -12.47 -1.46 10.00
CA PHE A 665 -11.76 -2.73 10.06
C PHE A 665 -12.00 -3.48 11.36
N TRP A 666 -12.24 -2.77 12.47
CA TRP A 666 -12.55 -3.40 13.75
C TRP A 666 -13.83 -4.24 13.66
N ASN A 667 -14.86 -3.75 12.99
CA ASN A 667 -16.12 -4.47 12.76
C ASN A 667 -15.91 -5.75 11.95
N LYS A 668 -15.08 -5.67 10.90
CA LYS A 668 -14.76 -6.79 10.00
C LYS A 668 -13.60 -7.67 10.48
N ARG A 669 -13.04 -7.42 11.67
CA ARG A 669 -11.86 -8.14 12.16
C ARG A 669 -12.20 -9.61 12.48
N PRO A 670 -11.46 -10.59 11.91
CA PRO A 670 -11.73 -12.01 12.17
C PRO A 670 -11.59 -12.41 13.64
N VAL A 671 -10.49 -12.00 14.28
CA VAL A 671 -10.23 -12.29 15.69
C VAL A 671 -10.11 -11.00 16.50
N ARG A 672 -10.83 -10.96 17.63
CA ARG A 672 -10.79 -9.91 18.66
C ARG A 672 -10.27 -10.45 20.00
N GLY A 673 -10.03 -9.59 20.98
CA GLY A 673 -9.54 -9.97 22.30
C GLY A 673 -8.07 -10.43 22.36
N ILE A 674 -7.35 -10.39 21.24
CA ILE A 674 -5.89 -10.59 21.18
C ILE A 674 -5.26 -9.70 20.11
N ASP A 675 -4.19 -9.01 20.48
CA ASP A 675 -3.35 -8.28 19.53
C ASP A 675 -2.26 -9.21 18.97
N LEU A 676 -2.56 -9.84 17.83
CA LEU A 676 -1.61 -10.75 17.16
C LEU A 676 -0.25 -10.07 16.88
N ASN A 677 -0.24 -8.77 16.55
CA ASN A 677 0.97 -8.04 16.23
C ASN A 677 1.83 -7.78 17.47
N HIS A 678 1.20 -7.33 18.55
CA HIS A 678 1.87 -7.19 19.83
C HIS A 678 2.44 -8.52 20.33
N GLN A 679 1.68 -9.61 20.29
CA GLN A 679 2.15 -10.91 20.78
C GLN A 679 3.28 -11.49 19.92
N HIS A 680 3.22 -11.33 18.59
CA HIS A 680 4.31 -11.70 17.70
C HIS A 680 5.58 -10.87 17.96
N ASP A 681 5.44 -9.54 18.13
CA ASP A 681 6.57 -8.67 18.43
C ASP A 681 7.23 -9.00 19.77
N LYS A 682 6.48 -9.47 20.78
CA LYS A 682 7.06 -9.97 22.04
C LYS A 682 7.95 -11.17 21.81
N LEU A 683 7.55 -12.13 20.97
CA LEU A 683 8.39 -13.28 20.61
C LEU A 683 9.66 -12.86 19.88
N ARG A 684 9.59 -11.79 19.08
CA ARG A 684 10.71 -11.28 18.29
C ARG A 684 11.69 -10.43 19.10
N CYS A 685 11.19 -9.52 19.91
CA CYS A 685 11.97 -8.44 20.50
C CYS A 685 12.34 -8.67 21.97
N LEU A 686 11.60 -9.51 22.70
CA LEU A 686 11.78 -9.70 24.14
C LEU A 686 12.40 -11.06 24.48
N LYS A 687 13.13 -11.09 25.60
CA LYS A 687 13.56 -12.33 26.25
C LYS A 687 12.46 -12.80 27.19
N LEU A 688 11.60 -13.67 26.68
CA LEU A 688 10.46 -14.20 27.44
C LEU A 688 10.85 -15.43 28.26
N SER A 689 10.19 -15.61 29.40
CA SER A 689 10.24 -16.88 30.14
C SER A 689 9.53 -18.01 29.36
N HIS A 690 9.78 -19.26 29.75
CA HIS A 690 9.10 -20.41 29.16
C HIS A 690 7.58 -20.33 29.34
N ASP A 691 7.07 -19.82 30.47
CA ASP A 691 5.63 -19.71 30.68
C ASP A 691 5.01 -18.59 29.85
N GLN A 692 5.68 -17.44 29.74
CA GLN A 692 5.21 -16.33 28.91
C GLN A 692 5.19 -16.68 27.42
N SER A 693 6.27 -17.30 26.92
CA SER A 693 6.31 -17.75 25.52
C SER A 693 5.31 -18.88 25.25
N ALA A 694 5.13 -19.82 26.18
CA ALA A 694 4.09 -20.84 26.09
C ALA A 694 2.68 -20.24 25.96
N ALA A 695 2.35 -19.24 26.78
CA ALA A 695 1.05 -18.57 26.72
C ALA A 695 0.79 -17.94 25.35
N ILE A 696 1.79 -17.30 24.75
CA ILE A 696 1.66 -16.72 23.40
C ILE A 696 1.42 -17.79 22.33
N TYR A 697 2.23 -18.86 22.31
CA TYR A 697 2.04 -19.92 21.31
C TYR A 697 0.67 -20.60 21.44
N LEU A 698 0.23 -20.87 22.67
CA LEU A 698 -1.08 -21.46 22.92
C LEU A 698 -2.22 -20.52 22.52
N ALA A 699 -2.09 -19.22 22.80
CA ALA A 699 -3.07 -18.20 22.41
C ALA A 699 -3.21 -18.09 20.88
N LEU A 700 -2.08 -18.05 20.16
CA LEU A 700 -2.07 -18.01 18.69
C LEU A 700 -2.64 -19.29 18.06
N ALA A 701 -2.35 -20.46 18.64
CA ALA A 701 -2.93 -21.71 18.15
C ALA A 701 -4.44 -21.78 18.41
N ARG A 702 -4.87 -21.36 19.60
CA ARG A 702 -6.26 -21.39 20.04
C ARG A 702 -7.14 -20.46 19.22
N CYS A 703 -6.68 -19.25 18.86
CA CYS A 703 -7.50 -18.33 18.07
C CYS A 703 -7.82 -18.88 16.67
N VAL A 704 -6.86 -19.56 16.02
CA VAL A 704 -7.06 -20.20 14.71
C VAL A 704 -7.92 -21.48 14.83
N GLU A 705 -7.80 -22.20 15.95
CA GLU A 705 -8.60 -23.40 16.23
C GLU A 705 -10.07 -23.05 16.48
N GLU A 706 -10.35 -22.10 17.37
CA GLU A 706 -11.72 -21.64 17.68
C GLU A 706 -12.43 -21.06 16.46
N ALA A 707 -11.71 -20.33 15.59
CA ALA A 707 -12.26 -19.77 14.37
C ALA A 707 -12.81 -20.83 13.40
N GLY A 708 -12.24 -22.04 13.40
CA GLY A 708 -12.63 -23.15 12.51
C GLY A 708 -13.41 -24.27 13.19
N ALA A 709 -13.80 -24.12 14.46
CA ALA A 709 -14.56 -25.16 15.16
C ALA A 709 -15.92 -25.40 14.46
N SER A 710 -16.32 -26.68 14.28
CA SER A 710 -17.65 -26.98 13.78
C SER A 710 -18.70 -26.63 14.85
N SER A 711 -19.83 -26.04 14.43
CA SER A 711 -20.92 -25.63 15.34
C SER A 711 -21.47 -26.76 16.24
N GLU A 712 -21.14 -28.02 15.95
CA GLU A 712 -21.54 -29.20 16.73
C GLU A 712 -20.69 -29.42 17.99
N SER A 713 -19.43 -28.99 18.03
CA SER A 713 -18.55 -29.19 19.19
C SER A 713 -18.86 -28.24 20.37
N ALA A 714 -19.59 -27.15 20.12
CA ALA A 714 -20.10 -26.26 21.17
C ALA A 714 -21.19 -26.92 22.04
N SER A 715 -21.75 -28.06 21.61
CA SER A 715 -22.80 -28.79 22.34
C SER A 715 -22.29 -29.90 23.27
N ALA A 716 -20.99 -30.18 23.32
CA ALA A 716 -20.42 -31.29 24.08
C ALA A 716 -19.41 -30.82 25.15
N SER A 717 -19.91 -30.14 26.19
CA SER A 717 -19.39 -30.20 27.58
C SER A 717 -20.19 -29.25 28.49
N SER A 718 -21.49 -29.51 28.65
CA SER A 718 -22.34 -28.79 29.61
C SER A 718 -22.19 -29.37 31.02
N THR A 719 -21.06 -29.13 31.67
CA THR A 719 -20.91 -29.22 33.12
C THR A 719 -19.88 -28.19 33.58
N ASP A 720 -20.28 -26.92 33.60
CA ASP A 720 -19.85 -25.90 34.58
C ASP A 720 -20.48 -24.54 34.23
N LEU A 721 -21.78 -24.41 34.52
CA LEU A 721 -22.60 -23.26 34.13
C LEU A 721 -22.47 -22.04 35.09
N ALA A 722 -21.46 -22.00 35.96
CA ALA A 722 -21.34 -20.96 36.99
C ALA A 722 -20.11 -20.03 36.84
N SER A 723 -19.15 -20.33 35.96
CA SER A 723 -17.93 -19.51 35.80
C SER A 723 -17.80 -18.82 34.42
N MET A 724 -18.78 -18.95 33.53
CA MET A 724 -18.75 -18.34 32.18
C MET A 724 -19.59 -17.04 32.04
N ALA A 725 -19.94 -16.39 33.15
CA ALA A 725 -20.56 -15.07 33.10
C ALA A 725 -19.45 -14.00 33.26
N GLN A 726 -18.87 -13.56 32.13
CA GLN A 726 -18.04 -12.34 31.89
C GLN A 726 -16.80 -12.56 30.99
N SER A 727 -16.85 -13.45 29.99
CA SER A 727 -15.82 -13.50 28.95
C SER A 727 -16.39 -13.05 27.62
N LEU A 728 -15.86 -11.96 27.06
CA LEU A 728 -16.15 -11.43 25.73
C LEU A 728 -15.45 -12.30 24.65
N THR A 729 -15.75 -13.60 24.61
CA THR A 729 -15.33 -14.51 23.53
C THR A 729 -16.38 -14.55 22.41
N LEU A 730 -16.03 -15.17 21.25
CA LEU A 730 -16.88 -15.40 20.06
C LEU A 730 -18.35 -15.80 20.36
N ALA A 731 -18.65 -16.32 21.56
CA ALA A 731 -19.98 -16.72 21.99
C ALA A 731 -21.01 -15.58 22.09
N ASN A 732 -20.59 -14.31 22.19
CA ASN A 732 -21.51 -13.17 22.39
C ASN A 732 -21.73 -12.29 21.13
N ASP A 733 -21.07 -12.59 20.01
CA ASP A 733 -21.22 -11.82 18.77
C ASP A 733 -21.94 -12.68 17.72
N ALA A 734 -23.22 -12.38 17.47
CA ALA A 734 -24.10 -13.18 16.62
C ALA A 734 -23.59 -13.32 15.17
N GLU A 735 -22.72 -12.41 14.72
CA GLU A 735 -22.16 -12.36 13.38
C GLU A 735 -20.86 -13.17 13.22
N ARG A 736 -20.15 -13.51 14.32
CA ARG A 736 -18.87 -14.26 14.27
C ARG A 736 -19.04 -15.72 14.69
N ARG A 737 -19.75 -16.50 13.88
CA ARG A 737 -19.83 -17.94 14.10
C ARG A 737 -18.59 -18.66 13.55
N PRO A 738 -18.02 -19.63 14.29
CA PRO A 738 -16.97 -20.50 13.79
C PRO A 738 -17.33 -21.09 12.42
N SER A 739 -16.43 -20.92 11.44
CA SER A 739 -16.63 -21.37 10.06
C SER A 739 -15.29 -21.55 9.35
N SER A 740 -15.28 -22.31 8.26
CA SER A 740 -14.08 -22.44 7.42
C SER A 740 -13.60 -21.09 6.87
N GLN A 741 -14.54 -20.18 6.58
CA GLN A 741 -14.23 -18.83 6.11
C GLN A 741 -13.58 -17.99 7.22
N LEU A 742 -14.12 -18.04 8.44
CA LEU A 742 -13.52 -17.32 9.56
C LEU A 742 -12.12 -17.84 9.89
N GLN A 743 -11.89 -19.15 9.79
CA GLN A 743 -10.55 -19.73 9.92
C GLN A 743 -9.60 -19.25 8.82
N TYR A 744 -10.07 -19.22 7.56
CA TYR A 744 -9.31 -18.67 6.43
C TYR A 744 -8.87 -17.23 6.69
N ASP A 745 -9.80 -16.36 7.07
CA ASP A 745 -9.52 -14.94 7.34
C ASP A 745 -8.64 -14.75 8.58
N THR A 746 -8.77 -15.61 9.59
CA THR A 746 -7.92 -15.59 10.79
C THR A 746 -6.47 -15.95 10.45
N VAL A 747 -6.25 -16.95 9.59
CA VAL A 747 -4.90 -17.30 9.11
C VAL A 747 -4.33 -16.13 8.31
N LEU A 748 -5.09 -15.51 7.42
CA LEU A 748 -4.65 -14.31 6.70
C LEU A 748 -4.27 -13.16 7.64
N GLN A 749 -5.09 -12.89 8.66
CA GLN A 749 -4.81 -11.86 9.66
C GLN A 749 -3.48 -12.14 10.39
N LEU A 750 -3.20 -13.40 10.71
CA LEU A 750 -1.92 -13.81 11.27
C LEU A 750 -0.77 -13.58 10.27
N LEU A 751 -0.93 -13.96 9.00
CA LEU A 751 0.07 -13.76 7.94
C LEU A 751 0.40 -12.28 7.68
N CYS A 752 -0.58 -11.36 7.80
CA CYS A 752 -0.35 -9.92 7.71
C CYS A 752 0.62 -9.41 8.79
N VAL A 753 0.64 -10.04 9.97
CA VAL A 753 1.50 -9.69 11.10
C VAL A 753 2.92 -10.25 10.96
N ILE A 754 3.07 -11.35 10.22
CA ILE A 754 4.35 -12.06 10.05
C ILE A 754 4.84 -12.02 8.60
N PRO A 755 4.99 -10.84 7.96
CA PRO A 755 5.37 -10.78 6.56
C PRO A 755 6.75 -11.43 6.32
N GLU A 756 6.97 -11.92 5.11
CA GLU A 756 8.23 -12.59 4.73
C GLU A 756 9.45 -11.70 4.95
N SER A 757 9.29 -10.38 4.76
CA SER A 757 10.31 -9.36 5.07
C SER A 757 10.74 -9.33 6.54
N ASN A 758 9.87 -9.75 7.46
CA ASN A 758 10.11 -9.81 8.91
C ASN A 758 10.39 -11.24 9.40
N SER A 759 11.07 -12.06 8.59
CA SER A 759 11.43 -13.46 8.89
C SER A 759 10.28 -14.47 8.82
N GLY A 760 9.09 -14.06 8.34
CA GLY A 760 7.97 -14.97 8.09
C GLY A 760 7.61 -15.83 9.31
N LEU A 761 7.43 -17.14 9.08
CA LEU A 761 7.07 -18.11 10.12
C LEU A 761 8.20 -18.44 11.11
N PHE A 762 9.38 -17.82 11.01
CA PHE A 762 10.55 -18.19 11.82
C PHE A 762 10.27 -18.13 13.33
N TYR A 763 9.80 -17.00 13.84
CA TYR A 763 9.54 -16.83 15.28
C TYR A 763 8.41 -17.73 15.78
N LEU A 764 7.41 -18.00 14.94
CA LEU A 764 6.36 -18.96 15.26
C LEU A 764 6.91 -20.39 15.36
N SER A 765 7.83 -20.76 14.46
CA SER A 765 8.43 -22.09 14.41
C SER A 765 9.37 -22.40 15.59
N LEU A 766 9.86 -21.39 16.30
CA LEU A 766 10.67 -21.59 17.51
C LEU A 766 9.88 -22.31 18.62
N GLY A 767 8.54 -22.20 18.60
CA GLY A 767 7.67 -22.95 19.51
C GLY A 767 7.78 -24.48 19.38
N LEU A 768 8.27 -25.00 18.25
CA LEU A 768 8.57 -26.43 18.07
C LEU A 768 9.71 -26.93 18.96
N PHE A 769 10.54 -26.02 19.49
CA PHE A 769 11.66 -26.35 20.39
C PHE A 769 11.34 -26.03 21.85
N HIS A 770 10.09 -25.69 22.16
CA HIS A 770 9.69 -25.34 23.51
C HIS A 770 9.80 -26.55 24.47
N PRO A 771 10.23 -26.37 25.74
CA PRO A 771 10.36 -27.48 26.70
C PRO A 771 9.02 -28.19 26.98
N ARG A 772 7.91 -27.44 27.02
CA ARG A 772 6.58 -28.00 27.23
C ARG A 772 6.05 -28.72 25.98
N GLN A 773 5.55 -29.94 26.15
CA GLN A 773 5.06 -30.77 25.04
C GLN A 773 3.77 -30.23 24.42
N ASP A 774 2.82 -29.78 25.24
CA ASP A 774 1.55 -29.18 24.80
C ASP A 774 1.76 -28.01 23.83
N VAL A 775 2.73 -27.13 24.11
CA VAL A 775 3.12 -26.01 23.23
C VAL A 775 3.62 -26.52 21.88
N ARG A 776 4.54 -27.50 21.88
CA ARG A 776 5.07 -28.07 20.63
C ARG A 776 3.95 -28.65 19.77
N MET A 777 3.00 -29.35 20.39
CA MET A 777 1.84 -29.94 19.72
C MET A 777 0.89 -28.88 19.16
N ALA A 778 0.59 -27.83 19.94
CA ALA A 778 -0.24 -26.73 19.49
C ALA A 778 0.38 -25.99 18.29
N VAL A 779 1.70 -25.78 18.30
CA VAL A 779 2.43 -25.15 17.19
C VAL A 779 2.44 -26.04 15.94
N VAL A 780 2.57 -27.36 16.08
CA VAL A 780 2.42 -28.29 14.94
C VAL A 780 1.04 -28.14 14.29
N LYS A 781 -0.03 -28.20 15.09
CA LYS A 781 -1.42 -28.04 14.63
C LYS A 781 -1.70 -26.69 13.98
N LEU A 782 -1.08 -25.62 14.49
CA LEU A 782 -1.16 -24.29 13.91
C LEU A 782 -0.45 -24.23 12.56
N LEU A 783 0.78 -24.76 12.47
CA LEU A 783 1.55 -24.81 11.22
C LEU A 783 0.87 -25.66 10.15
N GLU A 784 0.16 -26.73 10.54
CA GLU A 784 -0.69 -27.52 9.62
C GLU A 784 -1.78 -26.66 8.98
N ARG A 785 -2.53 -25.92 9.79
CA ARG A 785 -3.60 -25.03 9.29
C ARG A 785 -3.04 -23.92 8.39
N ILE A 786 -1.86 -23.38 8.72
CA ILE A 786 -1.17 -22.41 7.87
C ILE A 786 -0.74 -23.09 6.55
N MET A 787 -0.23 -24.31 6.59
CA MET A 787 0.18 -25.05 5.39
C MET A 787 -1.00 -25.43 4.50
N ASP A 788 -2.18 -25.68 5.06
CA ASP A 788 -3.38 -26.01 4.28
C ASP A 788 -3.95 -24.76 3.57
N HIS A 789 -3.76 -23.59 4.17
CA HIS A 789 -4.18 -22.30 3.63
C HIS A 789 -3.41 -21.92 2.34
N PRO A 790 -4.09 -21.44 1.27
CA PRO A 790 -3.44 -21.10 -0.02
C PRO A 790 -2.22 -20.19 0.13
N ALA A 791 -2.38 -19.05 0.81
CA ALA A 791 -1.25 -18.14 1.08
C ALA A 791 -0.19 -18.75 2.01
N GLY A 792 -0.59 -19.52 3.03
CA GLY A 792 0.34 -20.02 4.03
C GLY A 792 1.27 -21.12 3.51
N ARG A 793 0.93 -21.79 2.39
CA ARG A 793 1.82 -22.69 1.65
C ARG A 793 3.11 -22.00 1.22
N ILE A 794 3.02 -20.74 0.79
CA ILE A 794 4.17 -19.96 0.32
C ILE A 794 5.07 -19.61 1.53
N PHE A 795 4.48 -19.15 2.63
CA PHE A 795 5.21 -18.90 3.87
C PHE A 795 5.88 -20.17 4.43
N TRP A 796 5.19 -21.31 4.35
CA TRP A 796 5.74 -22.61 4.70
C TRP A 796 6.90 -23.01 3.78
N ALA A 797 6.78 -22.76 2.47
CA ALA A 797 7.87 -23.00 1.52
C ALA A 797 9.12 -22.18 1.88
N GLY A 798 8.96 -20.92 2.29
CA GLY A 798 10.04 -20.05 2.79
C GLY A 798 10.64 -20.46 4.14
N LEU A 799 9.96 -21.30 4.93
CA LEU A 799 10.48 -21.73 6.24
C LEU A 799 11.76 -22.58 6.10
N GLY A 800 12.77 -22.26 6.93
CA GLY A 800 14.07 -22.92 6.91
C GLY A 800 14.01 -24.44 7.21
N ARG A 801 14.93 -25.20 6.61
CA ARG A 801 14.99 -26.67 6.73
C ARG A 801 15.06 -27.17 8.18
N PHE A 802 15.76 -26.44 9.04
CA PHE A 802 15.88 -26.77 10.47
C PHE A 802 14.51 -26.82 11.17
N ALA A 803 13.68 -25.80 10.99
CA ALA A 803 12.34 -25.75 11.54
C ALA A 803 11.42 -26.82 10.94
N LYS A 804 11.51 -27.06 9.62
CA LYS A 804 10.75 -28.14 8.94
C LYS A 804 11.06 -29.53 9.50
N LEU A 805 12.34 -29.83 9.77
CA LEU A 805 12.74 -31.11 10.37
C LEU A 805 12.18 -31.27 11.80
N ALA A 806 12.21 -30.19 12.60
CA ALA A 806 11.61 -30.22 13.94
C ALA A 806 10.11 -30.46 13.89
N TYR A 807 9.40 -29.84 12.94
CA TYR A 807 7.98 -30.08 12.72
C TYR A 807 7.69 -31.56 12.43
N PHE A 808 8.40 -32.18 11.47
CA PHE A 808 8.18 -33.60 11.16
C PHE A 808 8.54 -34.53 12.32
N ARG A 809 9.53 -34.15 13.15
CA ARG A 809 9.88 -34.89 14.37
C ARG A 809 8.75 -34.85 15.38
N VAL A 810 8.25 -33.65 15.74
CA VAL A 810 7.18 -33.50 16.73
C VAL A 810 5.87 -34.12 16.22
N LYS A 811 5.55 -33.97 14.93
CA LYS A 811 4.38 -34.61 14.32
C LYS A 811 4.43 -36.14 14.38
N ARG A 812 5.62 -36.75 14.29
CA ARG A 812 5.77 -38.20 14.51
C ARG A 812 5.56 -38.60 15.97
N GLU A 813 5.90 -37.73 16.92
CA GLU A 813 5.64 -37.94 18.35
C GLU A 813 4.12 -37.89 18.65
N GLU A 814 3.32 -37.17 17.85
CA GLU A 814 1.85 -37.17 17.92
C GLU A 814 1.22 -38.52 17.51
N GLY A 815 1.71 -39.09 16.41
CA GLY A 815 1.18 -40.33 15.83
C GLY A 815 1.71 -41.62 16.48
N ALA A 816 2.62 -41.53 17.44
CA ALA A 816 3.10 -42.70 18.18
C ALA A 816 2.05 -43.11 19.22
N PRO A 817 1.56 -44.37 19.22
CA PRO A 817 0.67 -44.84 20.29
C PRO A 817 1.40 -44.74 21.63
N LYS A 818 0.73 -44.13 22.62
CA LYS A 818 1.21 -44.03 23.99
C LYS A 818 1.32 -45.39 24.67
#